data_AF-A0A024XBD1-F1
#
_entry.id   AF-A0A024XBD1-F1
#
_cell.length_a   1.000
_cell.length_b   1.000
_cell.length_c   1.000
_cell.angle_alpha   90.00
_cell.angle_beta   90.00
_cell.angle_gamma   90.00
#
_symmetry.space_group_name_H-M   'P 1'
#
loop_
_entity.id
_entity.type
_entity.pdbx_description
1 polymer ?
#
loop_
_entity_poly.entity_id
_entity_poly.type
_entity_poly.pdbx_seq_one_letter_code
_entity_poly.pdbx_strand_id
1 'polypeptide(L)'
;MGAGQSTPSVPKNVKNESDKSARNVLENIGRKIKDIASKDEIEYINFLKGNLGNAQFYHPFSQYRRYYTGSCDLDYKFHSNIWNGDNEYRHPCAGRNRNRFSYEGEAECRISKITGNKSGNGACAPYRRRHLCDYIFHQVNPVHIKNSHDLLGNLLVTAKYEGESIVNSYANSEMFNVCTALARSFADIGDIIRGKDLYLGNGDYKEKVSNNLRAIFNKIYGELKNSKAIERYKDEEGNYLKLRETWWNANRDQIWKAITCAARGNDLYSKNIGNGTTTVSNAKCREVDENPSTNLDYVPQYLRWYDEWAEHFCLVRKHKLENVKEACRGEKGNGYKKYCSREGYDCTQTDLRHNNIFVDLDCPRCEEECTNYNEWMKTQEKQFSKQQKKYDIEINKMKVSSIKDYDKKFYELLENNYTSTKFLETLNEGSSCINNIAESKIDFSKPTEAFMNSTYCGSCPLYGLECDDKGMCKPVDEDTYRKKNGLDKNDEKGEPTNIDVLVNEKREKNIDKDLMKTCKIFGLFKDASFQKWTCQYFNKLDQCNITNFDKPIDYDQKVAFNVLFKRWLKYFLQDYKKLKRKIYPCTDTKSKNTCIKECKEKCECVSEWLNKKTNEWEKIENHYNKKERDKESNFSYITKFFLERNTFKNDLVHVLENRETINDFDEIQTCSNENDCTSENKKKNDIVSILINRLQHKIHDCKNQHDEHTHENCCKTLPKITDDDEENEDQEQTSPTPCGSGESSFTNPCVDKSGATPTKTLTVVATDIQEEVHKKMVENSGTDSSGESKLKGDISRGKFYEGRKVNYLEAKQICDITIEHSNAERQNRAYKYEGPCTGKNQERFKIGKEWSYKNDQNKPTHPEAYMPQRREHMCTSNLEHLDIRSKGLSNGSFASHTLLGDVLIAAKYEAENIKKRYQQNEGKKGLNDENDKATVCRAIRYSFADIGDIIRGRDLWERNGDMVKLQGHLKTIFGTIHKSPHSDIKKNYMDNDPDYKQLRSDWWEANRRDVWKAMQCATKNGSNIKCGDNPPFDDYIPQRLRWMTEWAEWFCKAQNKYYGELEKGCQKCKVVDGKCVKVNGECANCATKCKQYAQNVKKWEDQWTKIKEKYEELYQKATQNGVTSSDKDADVVKFLEQLQKANNGEKTGVHTVYSTAAGYIHQEAKYLDCKTQTQFCEKKKWCQAI
;
A
#
# COMPACT_ATOMS: atom_id res chain seq x y z
N MET A 1 -22.62 68.91 1.39
CA MET A 1 -22.91 67.84 2.38
C MET A 1 -22.13 66.62 1.94
N GLY A 2 -21.04 66.31 2.64
CA GLY A 2 -20.15 65.21 2.30
C GLY A 2 -20.75 63.87 2.72
N ALA A 3 -20.87 62.95 1.77
CA ALA A 3 -21.06 61.53 2.07
C ALA A 3 -19.66 60.95 2.28
N GLY A 4 -19.29 60.75 3.55
CA GLY A 4 -18.03 60.11 3.92
C GLY A 4 -17.96 58.71 3.32
N GLN A 5 -16.81 58.38 2.73
CA GLN A 5 -16.45 57.02 2.38
C GLN A 5 -16.56 56.15 3.63
N SER A 6 -17.49 55.19 3.63
CA SER A 6 -17.49 54.14 4.62
C SER A 6 -16.19 53.36 4.51
N THR A 7 -15.41 53.36 5.59
CA THR A 7 -14.27 52.47 5.76
C THR A 7 -14.76 51.03 5.60
N PRO A 8 -14.12 50.20 4.77
CA PRO A 8 -14.47 48.78 4.67
C PRO A 8 -14.33 48.14 6.05
N SER A 9 -15.41 47.57 6.57
CA SER A 9 -15.39 46.86 7.84
C SER A 9 -14.45 45.65 7.73
N VAL A 10 -13.45 45.58 8.61
CA VAL A 10 -12.53 44.45 8.75
C VAL A 10 -13.34 43.14 8.93
N PRO A 11 -13.07 42.06 8.17
CA PRO A 11 -13.77 40.79 8.31
C PRO A 11 -13.66 40.25 9.75
N LYS A 12 -14.74 39.66 10.30
CA LYS A 12 -14.77 39.13 11.68
C LYS A 12 -13.62 38.15 11.99
N ASN A 13 -13.13 37.42 10.99
CA ASN A 13 -12.07 36.42 11.14
C ASN A 13 -10.64 37.01 11.22
N VAL A 14 -10.45 38.28 10.85
CA VAL A 14 -9.14 38.97 10.84
C VAL A 14 -8.73 39.48 12.23
N LYS A 15 -9.65 39.55 13.18
CA LYS A 15 -9.42 40.16 14.50
C LYS A 15 -8.64 39.29 15.51
N ASN A 16 -8.31 38.03 15.19
CA ASN A 16 -7.90 37.05 16.21
C ASN A 16 -6.50 36.45 16.02
N GLU A 17 -5.67 36.94 15.08
CA GLU A 17 -4.30 36.44 14.93
C GLU A 17 -3.29 37.44 15.49
N SER A 18 -2.49 36.97 16.46
CA SER A 18 -1.51 37.73 17.22
C SER A 18 -0.32 38.17 16.37
N ASP A 19 0.31 39.30 16.70
CA ASP A 19 1.54 39.75 16.05
C ASP A 19 2.72 38.79 16.28
N LYS A 20 2.59 37.93 17.30
CA LYS A 20 3.53 36.87 17.65
C LYS A 20 3.23 35.53 16.98
N SER A 21 2.20 35.43 16.13
CA SER A 21 1.89 34.17 15.43
C SER A 21 3.07 33.73 14.55
N ALA A 22 3.31 32.42 14.46
CA ALA A 22 4.39 31.86 13.66
C ALA A 22 4.33 32.39 12.21
N ARG A 23 3.15 32.38 11.58
CA ARG A 23 2.93 32.97 10.26
C ARG A 23 3.38 34.43 10.16
N ASN A 24 2.99 35.31 11.10
CA ASN A 24 3.37 36.72 11.07
C ASN A 24 4.89 36.92 11.28
N VAL A 25 5.50 36.15 12.18
CA VAL A 25 6.95 36.14 12.39
C VAL A 25 7.68 35.72 11.10
N LEU A 26 7.26 34.62 10.49
CA LEU A 26 7.85 34.09 9.26
C LEU A 26 7.65 35.05 8.08
N GLU A 27 6.49 35.68 7.94
CA GLU A 27 6.20 36.72 6.95
C GLU A 27 7.14 37.92 7.06
N ASN A 28 7.41 38.38 8.28
CA ASN A 28 8.28 39.54 8.54
C ASN A 28 9.74 39.24 8.20
N ILE A 29 10.23 38.04 8.51
CA ILE A 29 11.57 37.61 8.11
C ILE A 29 11.62 37.37 6.60
N GLY A 30 10.60 36.72 6.03
CA GLY A 30 10.47 36.46 4.60
C GLY A 30 10.51 37.75 3.77
N ARG A 31 9.87 38.82 4.27
CA ARG A 31 9.97 40.17 3.66
C ARG A 31 11.41 40.66 3.59
N LYS A 32 12.19 40.55 4.68
CA LYS A 32 13.60 40.96 4.69
C LYS A 32 14.42 40.15 3.68
N ILE A 33 14.18 38.84 3.59
CA ILE A 33 14.87 37.97 2.63
C ILE A 33 14.49 38.32 1.18
N LYS A 34 13.19 38.55 0.91
CA LYS A 34 12.71 39.05 -0.38
C LYS A 34 13.38 40.37 -0.76
N ASP A 35 13.46 41.33 0.16
CA ASP A 35 14.08 42.63 -0.09
C ASP A 35 15.58 42.49 -0.44
N ILE A 36 16.28 41.53 0.17
CA ILE A 36 17.68 41.19 -0.17
C ILE A 36 17.74 40.54 -1.56
N ALA A 37 16.93 39.53 -1.84
CA ALA A 37 16.90 38.83 -3.12
C ALA A 37 16.59 39.79 -4.28
N SER A 38 15.58 40.65 -4.11
CA SER A 38 15.21 41.67 -5.11
C SER A 38 16.32 42.67 -5.38
N LYS A 39 17.10 43.07 -4.36
CA LYS A 39 18.26 43.96 -4.55
C LYS A 39 19.40 43.27 -5.30
N ASP A 40 19.67 42.00 -4.99
CA ASP A 40 20.73 41.20 -5.63
C ASP A 40 20.45 40.92 -7.12
N GLU A 41 19.19 41.05 -7.55
CA GLU A 41 18.71 40.59 -8.85
C GLU A 41 18.14 41.68 -9.75
N ILE A 42 18.01 42.91 -9.26
CA ILE A 42 17.27 44.01 -9.94
C ILE A 42 17.76 44.28 -11.37
N GLU A 43 19.07 44.12 -11.63
CA GLU A 43 19.68 44.33 -12.95
C GLU A 43 19.34 43.23 -13.97
N TYR A 44 18.88 42.06 -13.51
CA TYR A 44 18.69 40.87 -14.34
C TYR A 44 17.22 40.45 -14.52
N ILE A 45 16.33 40.96 -13.66
CA ILE A 45 14.88 40.64 -13.65
C ILE A 45 14.24 40.86 -15.03
N ASN A 46 14.57 41.95 -15.71
CA ASN A 46 13.96 42.30 -17.01
C ASN A 46 14.26 41.29 -18.12
N PHE A 47 15.35 40.53 -18.03
CA PHE A 47 15.69 39.50 -19.02
C PHE A 47 14.89 38.19 -18.83
N LEU A 48 14.36 37.96 -17.63
CA LEU A 48 13.65 36.73 -17.28
C LEU A 48 12.15 36.92 -17.12
N LYS A 49 11.67 38.17 -17.11
CA LYS A 49 10.26 38.50 -16.98
C LYS A 49 9.47 38.00 -18.18
N GLY A 50 8.58 37.05 -17.92
CA GLY A 50 7.63 36.54 -18.89
C GLY A 50 6.53 37.57 -19.18
N ASN A 51 5.97 37.47 -20.38
CA ASN A 51 4.88 38.32 -20.85
C ASN A 51 3.78 37.39 -21.37
N LEU A 52 2.64 37.36 -20.68
CA LEU A 52 1.52 36.48 -21.01
C LEU A 52 0.97 36.70 -22.44
N GLY A 53 1.08 37.91 -22.99
CA GLY A 53 0.66 38.20 -24.38
C GLY A 53 1.54 37.50 -25.42
N ASN A 54 2.78 37.19 -25.07
CA ASN A 54 3.73 36.49 -25.93
C ASN A 54 3.78 34.98 -25.68
N ALA A 55 3.05 34.46 -24.68
CA ALA A 55 3.06 33.05 -24.34
C ALA A 55 2.40 32.22 -25.46
N GLN A 56 3.11 31.21 -25.94
CA GLN A 56 2.59 30.29 -26.96
C GLN A 56 2.18 28.95 -26.33
N PHE A 57 0.97 28.53 -26.68
CA PHE A 57 0.45 27.20 -26.38
C PHE A 57 0.41 26.41 -27.69
N TYR A 58 1.19 25.33 -27.74
CA TYR A 58 1.44 24.55 -28.96
C TYR A 58 0.47 23.38 -29.13
N HIS A 59 -0.47 23.21 -28.20
CA HIS A 59 -1.45 22.14 -28.27
C HIS A 59 -2.47 22.39 -29.40
N PRO A 60 -2.94 21.37 -30.14
CA PRO A 60 -3.91 21.55 -31.23
C PRO A 60 -5.17 22.34 -30.84
N PHE A 61 -5.68 22.17 -29.62
CA PHE A 61 -6.83 22.94 -29.13
C PHE A 61 -6.57 24.43 -28.94
N SER A 62 -5.30 24.85 -28.82
CA SER A 62 -4.95 26.26 -28.64
C SER A 62 -5.35 27.15 -29.82
N GLN A 63 -5.66 26.56 -30.99
CA GLN A 63 -6.21 27.29 -32.14
C GLN A 63 -7.67 27.74 -31.91
N TYR A 64 -8.41 27.07 -31.04
CA TYR A 64 -9.80 27.39 -30.70
C TYR A 64 -9.93 28.29 -29.47
N ARG A 65 -8.81 28.84 -28.99
CA ARG A 65 -8.80 29.69 -27.80
C ARG A 65 -9.62 30.95 -28.05
N ARG A 66 -10.39 31.35 -27.03
CA ARG A 66 -11.05 32.66 -27.02
C ARG A 66 -10.01 33.75 -26.74
N TYR A 67 -10.32 34.98 -27.15
CA TYR A 67 -9.54 36.14 -26.75
C TYR A 67 -9.54 36.24 -25.22
N TYR A 68 -8.35 36.37 -24.63
CA TYR A 68 -8.15 36.51 -23.19
C TYR A 68 -7.47 37.85 -22.91
N THR A 69 -7.91 38.54 -21.87
CA THR A 69 -7.39 39.87 -21.50
C THR A 69 -6.43 39.81 -20.31
N GLY A 70 -6.44 38.70 -19.56
CA GLY A 70 -5.54 38.48 -18.44
C GLY A 70 -5.49 37.03 -17.98
N SER A 71 -4.72 36.78 -16.92
CA SER A 71 -4.49 35.42 -16.38
C SER A 71 -5.76 34.72 -15.89
N CYS A 72 -6.79 35.46 -15.48
CA CYS A 72 -8.06 34.88 -15.02
C CYS A 72 -8.92 34.30 -16.16
N ASP A 73 -8.69 34.72 -17.40
CA ASP A 73 -9.43 34.25 -18.57
C ASP A 73 -8.84 32.94 -19.15
N LEU A 74 -7.69 32.48 -18.63
CA LEU A 74 -7.00 31.29 -19.12
C LEU A 74 -7.77 30.01 -18.81
N ASP A 75 -8.11 29.25 -19.84
CA ASP A 75 -8.77 27.94 -19.73
C ASP A 75 -7.76 26.80 -19.99
N TYR A 76 -7.66 25.81 -19.10
CA TYR A 76 -6.73 24.68 -19.25
C TYR A 76 -6.96 23.89 -20.54
N LYS A 77 -8.19 23.91 -21.10
CA LYS A 77 -8.52 23.19 -22.33
C LYS A 77 -7.76 23.71 -23.54
N PHE A 78 -7.46 25.01 -23.55
CA PHE A 78 -6.86 25.73 -24.67
C PHE A 78 -5.47 26.28 -24.37
N HIS A 79 -5.15 26.50 -23.09
CA HIS A 79 -3.92 27.17 -22.64
C HIS A 79 -3.06 26.18 -21.83
N SER A 80 -2.77 25.03 -22.40
CA SER A 80 -1.95 23.98 -21.77
C SER A 80 -1.08 23.29 -22.81
N ASN A 81 0.18 23.03 -22.47
CA ASN A 81 1.12 22.26 -23.29
C ASN A 81 1.24 20.79 -22.81
N ILE A 82 0.16 20.24 -22.23
CA ILE A 82 0.05 18.82 -21.88
C ILE A 82 -0.56 18.08 -23.07
N TRP A 83 0.19 17.12 -23.63
CA TRP A 83 -0.17 16.43 -24.89
C TRP A 83 -0.85 15.08 -24.68
N ASN A 84 -0.83 14.49 -23.48
CA ASN A 84 -1.38 13.16 -23.25
C ASN A 84 -2.83 13.20 -22.70
N GLY A 85 -3.71 12.36 -23.26
CA GLY A 85 -5.05 12.05 -22.73
C GLY A 85 -6.24 12.94 -23.15
N ASP A 86 -7.43 12.52 -22.72
CA ASP A 86 -8.70 13.27 -22.84
C ASP A 86 -8.64 14.67 -22.21
N ASN A 87 -9.62 15.53 -22.52
CA ASN A 87 -9.72 16.90 -21.98
C ASN A 87 -9.54 16.98 -20.44
N GLU A 88 -9.95 15.94 -19.71
CA GLU A 88 -9.83 15.85 -18.26
C GLU A 88 -8.37 15.79 -17.76
N TYR A 89 -7.46 15.16 -18.51
CA TYR A 89 -6.04 15.06 -18.17
C TYR A 89 -5.25 16.35 -18.49
N ARG A 90 -5.85 17.30 -19.22
CA ARG A 90 -5.25 18.63 -19.41
C ARG A 90 -5.47 19.57 -18.23
N HIS A 91 -6.33 19.18 -17.28
CA HIS A 91 -6.53 19.96 -16.06
C HIS A 91 -5.29 19.87 -15.17
N PRO A 92 -4.76 20.99 -14.62
CA PRO A 92 -3.59 20.97 -13.74
C PRO A 92 -3.72 20.11 -12.46
N CYS A 93 -4.94 19.68 -12.14
CA CYS A 93 -5.31 18.94 -10.95
C CYS A 93 -5.69 17.49 -11.26
N ALA A 94 -5.44 17.01 -12.48
CA ALA A 94 -5.75 15.64 -12.88
C ALA A 94 -5.07 14.63 -11.94
N GLY A 95 -5.83 13.62 -11.49
CA GLY A 95 -5.35 12.61 -10.54
C GLY A 95 -5.14 13.12 -9.10
N ARG A 96 -5.49 14.38 -8.78
CA ARG A 96 -5.40 14.95 -7.43
C ARG A 96 -6.79 15.07 -6.78
N ASN A 97 -6.86 14.91 -5.47
CA ASN A 97 -8.10 15.13 -4.72
C ASN A 97 -8.42 16.63 -4.68
N ARG A 98 -9.50 17.04 -5.35
CA ARG A 98 -9.90 18.45 -5.43
C ARG A 98 -10.34 19.03 -4.09
N ASN A 99 -10.73 18.20 -3.12
CA ASN A 99 -10.95 18.65 -1.75
C ASN A 99 -9.60 18.83 -1.02
N ARG A 100 -9.23 20.09 -0.81
CA ARG A 100 -7.94 20.49 -0.22
C ARG A 100 -7.91 20.46 1.30
N PHE A 101 -9.08 20.45 1.94
CA PHE A 101 -9.20 20.51 3.39
C PHE A 101 -10.06 19.34 3.85
N SER A 102 -9.49 18.52 4.72
CA SER A 102 -10.17 17.38 5.31
C SER A 102 -9.82 17.30 6.78
N TYR A 103 -10.83 17.03 7.62
CA TYR A 103 -10.63 16.70 9.03
C TYR A 103 -9.97 15.33 9.22
N GLU A 104 -10.05 14.47 8.18
CA GLU A 104 -9.42 13.15 8.12
C GLU A 104 -8.15 13.12 7.25
N GLY A 105 -7.77 14.26 6.65
CA GLY A 105 -6.58 14.36 5.81
C GLY A 105 -5.32 14.48 6.65
N GLU A 106 -4.42 13.52 6.55
CA GLU A 106 -3.18 13.51 7.33
C GLU A 106 -1.99 14.17 6.62
N ALA A 107 -1.04 14.69 7.40
CA ALA A 107 0.28 15.06 6.89
C ALA A 107 1.12 13.82 6.61
N GLU A 108 1.96 13.89 5.57
CA GLU A 108 2.90 12.83 5.22
C GLU A 108 4.27 13.15 5.80
N CYS A 109 4.88 12.27 6.60
CA CYS A 109 6.18 12.51 7.23
C CYS A 109 7.20 11.39 6.94
N ARG A 110 6.85 10.38 6.11
CA ARG A 110 7.70 9.23 5.84
C ARG A 110 8.97 9.63 5.07
N ILE A 111 10.08 8.93 5.37
CA ILE A 111 11.39 9.16 4.74
C ILE A 111 11.32 8.95 3.21
N SER A 112 10.50 7.99 2.75
CA SER A 112 10.31 7.70 1.32
C SER A 112 9.54 8.78 0.56
N LYS A 113 8.94 9.74 1.26
CA LYS A 113 8.08 10.78 0.67
C LYS A 113 8.65 12.19 0.77
N ILE A 114 9.65 12.42 1.62
CA ILE A 114 10.21 13.76 1.88
C ILE A 114 11.73 13.72 1.92
N THR A 115 12.31 14.59 1.11
CA THR A 115 13.75 14.82 1.01
C THR A 115 14.31 15.31 2.34
N GLY A 116 15.38 14.66 2.81
CA GLY A 116 16.09 15.06 4.03
C GLY A 116 15.41 14.63 5.34
N ASN A 117 14.32 13.85 5.29
CA ASN A 117 13.79 13.20 6.49
C ASN A 117 14.67 12.02 6.91
N LYS A 118 14.82 11.82 8.21
CA LYS A 118 15.55 10.69 8.82
C LYS A 118 14.69 10.02 9.89
N SER A 119 15.15 8.87 10.40
CA SER A 119 14.54 8.22 11.56
C SER A 119 14.49 9.20 12.73
N GLY A 120 13.27 9.49 13.22
CA GLY A 120 13.03 10.36 14.38
C GLY A 120 13.14 11.88 14.17
N ASN A 121 13.52 12.40 12.99
CA ASN A 121 13.48 13.84 12.69
C ASN A 121 13.12 14.11 11.21
N GLY A 122 12.28 15.12 10.96
CA GLY A 122 11.76 15.33 9.61
C GLY A 122 10.77 16.48 9.49
N ALA A 123 10.48 16.85 8.24
CA ALA A 123 9.37 17.72 7.88
C ALA A 123 8.13 16.87 7.57
N CYS A 124 6.94 17.46 7.71
CA CYS A 124 5.68 16.80 7.41
C CYS A 124 4.96 17.57 6.30
N ALA A 125 4.74 16.95 5.15
CA ALA A 125 4.05 17.57 4.02
C ALA A 125 2.53 17.62 4.32
N PRO A 126 1.92 18.81 4.39
CA PRO A 126 0.51 18.95 4.73
C PRO A 126 -0.39 18.37 3.63
N TYR A 127 -1.61 17.98 4.01
CA TYR A 127 -2.58 17.35 3.11
C TYR A 127 -2.82 18.17 1.82
N ARG A 128 -2.90 19.50 1.95
CA ARG A 128 -2.97 20.44 0.81
C ARG A 128 -1.81 20.27 -0.16
N ARG A 129 -0.55 20.26 0.33
CA ARG A 129 0.65 20.09 -0.52
C ARG A 129 0.66 18.74 -1.23
N ARG A 130 0.27 17.66 -0.54
CA ARG A 130 0.22 16.30 -1.12
C ARG A 130 -0.67 16.23 -2.36
N HIS A 131 -1.68 17.09 -2.43
CA HIS A 131 -2.65 17.12 -3.51
C HIS A 131 -2.52 18.33 -4.45
N LEU A 132 -1.53 19.22 -4.27
CA LEU A 132 -1.28 20.41 -5.12
C LEU A 132 -1.50 20.13 -6.61
N CYS A 133 -2.16 21.04 -7.34
CA CYS A 133 -2.34 20.93 -8.80
C CYS A 133 -1.00 21.14 -9.51
N ASP A 134 -0.20 20.09 -9.60
CA ASP A 134 1.17 20.11 -10.10
C ASP A 134 1.37 19.17 -11.29
N TYR A 135 0.26 18.66 -11.87
CA TYR A 135 0.27 17.66 -12.93
C TYR A 135 1.08 18.12 -14.16
N ILE A 136 1.06 19.42 -14.45
CA ILE A 136 1.81 20.00 -15.56
C ILE A 136 3.32 19.78 -15.42
N PHE A 137 3.89 19.86 -14.21
CA PHE A 137 5.34 19.77 -14.04
C PHE A 137 5.86 18.37 -14.31
N HIS A 138 5.00 17.36 -14.10
CA HIS A 138 5.29 15.95 -14.34
C HIS A 138 5.05 15.52 -15.80
N GLN A 139 4.04 16.10 -16.47
CA GLN A 139 3.55 15.62 -17.78
C GLN A 139 3.86 16.54 -18.97
N VAL A 140 4.29 17.77 -18.72
CA VAL A 140 4.64 18.68 -19.81
C VAL A 140 5.84 18.13 -20.57
N ASN A 141 5.75 18.08 -21.90
CA ASN A 141 6.91 17.78 -22.72
C ASN A 141 7.72 19.09 -22.86
N PRO A 142 8.97 19.15 -22.36
CA PRO A 142 9.80 20.35 -22.40
C PRO A 142 9.99 20.91 -23.81
N VAL A 143 9.86 20.09 -24.86
CA VAL A 143 9.90 20.52 -26.28
C VAL A 143 8.93 21.68 -26.56
N HIS A 144 7.78 21.70 -25.91
CA HIS A 144 6.71 22.70 -26.12
C HIS A 144 6.75 23.88 -25.15
N ILE A 145 7.81 24.03 -24.36
CA ILE A 145 8.09 25.26 -23.64
C ILE A 145 9.43 25.77 -24.16
N LYS A 146 9.40 26.84 -24.95
CA LYS A 146 10.60 27.34 -25.64
C LYS A 146 11.31 28.44 -24.87
N ASN A 147 10.54 29.28 -24.19
CA ASN A 147 11.03 30.50 -23.57
C ASN A 147 10.35 30.81 -22.23
N SER A 148 10.77 31.93 -21.62
CA SER A 148 10.20 32.41 -20.35
C SER A 148 8.70 32.69 -20.43
N HIS A 149 8.22 33.22 -21.56
CA HIS A 149 6.79 33.53 -21.78
C HIS A 149 5.94 32.26 -21.78
N ASP A 150 6.39 31.20 -22.47
CA ASP A 150 5.70 29.91 -22.55
C ASP A 150 5.61 29.23 -21.18
N LEU A 151 6.70 29.25 -20.40
CA LEU A 151 6.72 28.70 -19.03
C LEU A 151 5.74 29.46 -18.14
N LEU A 152 5.78 30.79 -18.19
CA LEU A 152 4.86 31.64 -17.44
C LEU A 152 3.39 31.31 -17.79
N GLY A 153 3.03 31.27 -19.08
CA GLY A 153 1.64 31.00 -19.50
C GLY A 153 1.09 29.68 -18.94
N ASN A 154 1.87 28.60 -19.02
CA ASN A 154 1.52 27.29 -18.48
C ASN A 154 1.41 27.29 -16.94
N LEU A 155 2.30 28.02 -16.27
CA LEU A 155 2.27 28.17 -14.82
C LEU A 155 1.08 28.99 -14.33
N LEU A 156 0.68 30.03 -15.08
CA LEU A 156 -0.50 30.84 -14.74
C LEU A 156 -1.79 30.03 -14.79
N VAL A 157 -1.91 29.10 -15.76
CA VAL A 157 -3.04 28.15 -15.80
C VAL A 157 -3.03 27.27 -14.55
N THR A 158 -1.87 26.73 -14.19
CA THR A 158 -1.69 25.88 -13.01
C THR A 158 -2.07 26.61 -11.73
N ALA A 159 -1.57 27.84 -11.55
CA ALA A 159 -1.88 28.70 -10.43
C ALA A 159 -3.38 29.01 -10.37
N LYS A 160 -4.02 29.40 -11.48
CA LYS A 160 -5.46 29.67 -11.54
C LYS A 160 -6.30 28.51 -11.02
N TYR A 161 -6.05 27.30 -11.53
CA TYR A 161 -6.85 26.12 -11.18
C TYR A 161 -6.51 25.55 -9.80
N GLU A 162 -5.28 25.71 -9.30
CA GLU A 162 -4.96 25.46 -7.89
C GLU A 162 -5.78 26.38 -6.98
N GLY A 163 -5.81 27.69 -7.31
CA GLY A 163 -6.58 28.67 -6.57
C GLY A 163 -8.07 28.39 -6.56
N GLU A 164 -8.63 28.03 -7.72
CA GLU A 164 -10.03 27.61 -7.85
C GLU A 164 -10.33 26.37 -6.98
N SER A 165 -9.44 25.36 -6.97
CA SER A 165 -9.61 24.16 -6.15
C SER A 165 -9.60 24.50 -4.65
N ILE A 166 -8.75 25.43 -4.21
CA ILE A 166 -8.70 25.89 -2.81
C ILE A 166 -9.98 26.62 -2.43
N VAL A 167 -10.41 27.60 -3.23
CA VAL A 167 -11.61 28.40 -2.94
C VAL A 167 -12.87 27.54 -2.92
N ASN A 168 -13.00 26.59 -3.86
CA ASN A 168 -14.14 25.67 -3.91
C ASN A 168 -14.15 24.69 -2.72
N SER A 169 -12.97 24.23 -2.27
CA SER A 169 -12.86 23.42 -1.04
C SER A 169 -13.23 24.24 0.19
N TYR A 170 -12.80 25.50 0.23
CA TYR A 170 -13.04 26.43 1.34
C TYR A 170 -14.53 26.71 1.56
N ALA A 171 -15.31 26.83 0.48
CA ALA A 171 -16.76 27.03 0.57
C ALA A 171 -17.50 25.94 1.37
N ASN A 172 -16.88 24.76 1.51
CA ASN A 172 -17.42 23.61 2.24
C ASN A 172 -16.69 23.34 3.57
N SER A 173 -15.78 24.22 4.00
CA SER A 173 -14.99 24.05 5.22
C SER A 173 -15.12 25.24 6.15
N GLU A 174 -15.22 25.01 7.46
CA GLU A 174 -15.03 26.06 8.47
C GLU A 174 -13.53 26.42 8.66
N MET A 175 -12.64 25.92 7.79
CA MET A 175 -11.19 25.94 8.00
C MET A 175 -10.47 27.11 7.30
N PHE A 176 -9.86 27.99 8.09
CA PHE A 176 -8.84 28.99 7.71
C PHE A 176 -9.30 30.27 7.02
N ASN A 177 -8.36 31.20 6.81
CA ASN A 177 -8.51 32.26 5.82
C ASN A 177 -8.09 31.70 4.46
N VAL A 178 -8.98 31.74 3.47
CA VAL A 178 -8.71 31.26 2.10
C VAL A 178 -7.43 31.89 1.51
N CYS A 179 -7.17 33.16 1.79
CA CYS A 179 -5.96 33.85 1.34
C CYS A 179 -4.68 33.23 1.92
N THR A 180 -4.72 32.73 3.16
CA THR A 180 -3.58 32.04 3.79
C THR A 180 -3.29 30.69 3.11
N ALA A 181 -4.32 29.94 2.76
CA ALA A 181 -4.13 28.71 2.00
C ALA A 181 -3.59 28.97 0.58
N LEU A 182 -4.09 30.01 -0.09
CA LEU A 182 -3.56 30.47 -1.38
C LEU A 182 -2.09 30.88 -1.26
N ALA A 183 -1.70 31.59 -0.19
CA ALA A 183 -0.32 31.95 0.11
C ALA A 183 0.60 30.73 0.28
N ARG A 184 0.14 29.69 0.98
CA ARG A 184 0.89 28.44 1.18
C ARG A 184 1.06 27.66 -0.13
N SER A 185 0.01 27.53 -0.95
CA SER A 185 0.13 26.89 -2.28
C SER A 185 0.99 27.68 -3.25
N PHE A 186 0.91 29.01 -3.23
CA PHE A 186 1.79 29.88 -4.01
C PHE A 186 3.28 29.66 -3.67
N ALA A 187 3.61 29.61 -2.38
CA ALA A 187 4.97 29.35 -1.93
C ALA A 187 5.47 27.95 -2.32
N ASP A 188 4.62 26.92 -2.23
CA ASP A 188 4.98 25.55 -2.65
C ASP A 188 5.19 25.43 -4.16
N ILE A 189 4.36 26.11 -4.97
CA ILE A 189 4.59 26.20 -6.42
C ILE A 189 5.95 26.86 -6.69
N GLY A 190 6.28 27.91 -5.94
CA GLY A 190 7.59 28.57 -6.03
C GLY A 190 8.75 27.63 -5.72
N ASP A 191 8.64 26.81 -4.68
CA ASP A 191 9.68 25.83 -4.34
C ASP A 191 9.82 24.71 -5.39
N ILE A 192 8.73 24.31 -6.04
CA ILE A 192 8.82 23.36 -7.16
C ILE A 192 9.62 23.96 -8.31
N ILE A 193 9.29 25.19 -8.74
CA ILE A 193 9.97 25.87 -9.84
C ILE A 193 11.45 26.10 -9.52
N ARG A 194 11.76 26.53 -8.29
CA ARG A 194 13.13 26.79 -7.84
C ARG A 194 13.95 25.53 -7.57
N GLY A 195 13.32 24.36 -7.51
CA GLY A 195 13.98 23.09 -7.21
C GLY A 195 14.23 22.87 -5.71
N LYS A 196 13.58 23.64 -4.84
CA LYS A 196 13.69 23.58 -3.37
C LYS A 196 12.64 22.68 -2.71
N ASP A 197 11.63 22.27 -3.46
CA ASP A 197 10.54 21.47 -2.91
C ASP A 197 11.03 20.13 -2.31
N LEU A 198 10.62 19.84 -1.08
CA LEU A 198 11.04 18.69 -0.30
C LEU A 198 10.24 17.43 -0.65
N TYR A 199 9.05 17.56 -1.25
CA TYR A 199 8.15 16.43 -1.50
C TYR A 199 8.62 15.57 -2.68
N LEU A 200 8.71 14.24 -2.46
CA LEU A 200 9.20 13.27 -3.44
C LEU A 200 8.06 12.63 -4.26
N GLY A 201 6.82 12.65 -3.75
CA GLY A 201 5.67 12.01 -4.41
C GLY A 201 5.77 10.48 -4.46
N ASN A 202 5.19 9.88 -5.50
CA ASN A 202 5.20 8.44 -5.75
C ASN A 202 5.96 8.13 -7.05
N GLY A 203 6.65 6.98 -7.09
CA GLY A 203 7.33 6.51 -8.30
C GLY A 203 8.41 7.49 -8.79
N ASP A 204 8.35 7.82 -10.07
CA ASP A 204 9.31 8.69 -10.77
C ASP A 204 8.93 10.20 -10.76
N TYR A 205 7.96 10.61 -9.94
CA TYR A 205 7.44 11.99 -9.93
C TYR A 205 8.55 13.04 -9.79
N LYS A 206 9.41 12.91 -8.76
CA LYS A 206 10.43 13.92 -8.47
C LYS A 206 11.46 14.02 -9.59
N GLU A 207 11.87 12.87 -10.12
CA GLU A 207 12.84 12.77 -11.21
C GLU A 207 12.30 13.43 -12.48
N LYS A 208 11.06 13.11 -12.87
CA LYS A 208 10.41 13.73 -14.03
C LYS A 208 10.24 15.23 -13.90
N VAL A 209 9.73 15.72 -12.76
CA VAL A 209 9.59 17.16 -12.50
C VAL A 209 10.95 17.86 -12.59
N SER A 210 11.98 17.27 -11.95
CA SER A 210 13.34 17.82 -11.99
C SER A 210 13.90 17.87 -13.41
N ASN A 211 13.80 16.77 -14.16
CA ASN A 211 14.27 16.66 -15.54
C ASN A 211 13.53 17.61 -16.50
N ASN A 212 12.21 17.73 -16.37
CA ASN A 212 11.41 18.63 -17.19
C ASN A 212 11.79 20.08 -16.96
N LEU A 213 11.84 20.51 -15.68
CA LEU A 213 12.25 21.87 -15.35
C LEU A 213 13.70 22.14 -15.79
N ARG A 214 14.60 21.15 -15.65
CA ARG A 214 15.99 21.26 -16.12
C ARG A 214 16.06 21.54 -17.62
N ALA A 215 15.32 20.78 -18.41
CA ALA A 215 15.25 20.98 -19.85
C ALA A 215 14.63 22.32 -20.24
N ILE A 216 13.61 22.79 -19.52
CA ILE A 216 12.96 24.09 -19.75
C ILE A 216 13.94 25.23 -19.46
N PHE A 217 14.59 25.23 -18.29
CA PHE A 217 15.50 26.30 -17.90
C PHE A 217 16.79 26.33 -18.72
N ASN A 218 17.23 25.20 -19.27
CA ASN A 218 18.31 25.17 -20.27
C ASN A 218 17.94 26.00 -21.52
N LYS A 219 16.70 25.91 -22.00
CA LYS A 219 16.23 26.72 -23.15
C LYS A 219 16.13 28.20 -22.81
N ILE A 220 15.57 28.52 -21.63
CA ILE A 220 15.49 29.91 -21.15
C ILE A 220 16.89 30.51 -21.04
N TYR A 221 17.87 29.74 -20.54
CA TYR A 221 19.27 30.16 -20.50
C TYR A 221 19.83 30.41 -21.91
N GLY A 222 19.58 29.50 -22.86
CA GLY A 222 20.02 29.63 -24.25
C GLY A 222 19.45 30.83 -25.01
N GLU A 223 18.32 31.39 -24.57
CA GLU A 223 17.72 32.60 -25.15
C GLU A 223 18.26 33.91 -24.55
N LEU A 224 19.07 33.85 -23.49
CA LEU A 224 19.68 35.03 -22.91
C LEU A 224 20.62 35.69 -23.93
N LYS A 225 20.38 36.97 -24.23
CA LYS A 225 21.19 37.75 -25.18
C LYS A 225 22.27 38.60 -24.50
N ASN A 226 22.15 38.82 -23.19
CA ASN A 226 23.04 39.68 -22.44
C ASN A 226 24.25 38.89 -21.90
N SER A 227 25.46 39.29 -22.27
CA SER A 227 26.71 38.60 -21.87
C SER A 227 26.90 38.48 -20.36
N LYS A 228 26.56 39.53 -19.58
CA LYS A 228 26.65 39.50 -18.11
C LYS A 228 25.66 38.51 -17.49
N ALA A 229 24.46 38.41 -18.05
CA ALA A 229 23.45 37.45 -17.58
C ALA A 229 23.86 36.01 -17.91
N ILE A 230 24.38 35.76 -19.12
CA ILE A 230 24.89 34.45 -19.54
C ILE A 230 26.01 33.98 -18.59
N GLU A 231 26.96 34.86 -18.27
CA GLU A 231 28.06 34.54 -17.36
C GLU A 231 27.56 34.27 -15.93
N ARG A 232 26.67 35.12 -15.41
CA ARG A 232 26.11 34.99 -14.06
C ARG A 232 25.37 33.68 -13.82
N TYR A 233 24.62 33.23 -14.82
CA TYR A 233 23.74 32.06 -14.71
C TYR A 233 24.32 30.80 -15.34
N LYS A 234 25.59 30.82 -15.77
CA LYS A 234 26.29 29.63 -16.24
C LYS A 234 26.34 28.60 -15.11
N ASP A 235 25.85 27.40 -15.40
CA ASP A 235 25.84 26.27 -14.47
C ASP A 235 26.30 25.01 -15.18
N GLU A 236 27.42 24.44 -14.73
CA GLU A 236 28.05 23.25 -15.33
C GLU A 236 27.26 21.97 -15.01
N GLU A 237 26.52 21.95 -13.91
CA GLU A 237 25.64 20.83 -13.54
C GLU A 237 24.31 20.86 -14.31
N GLY A 238 24.01 22.00 -14.95
CA GLY A 238 22.83 22.21 -15.77
C GLY A 238 21.52 22.28 -14.99
N ASN A 239 21.53 22.49 -13.66
CA ASN A 239 20.32 22.60 -12.84
C ASN A 239 19.72 24.02 -12.85
N TYR A 240 20.56 25.03 -13.12
CA TYR A 240 20.21 26.45 -13.25
C TYR A 240 19.53 27.03 -12.00
N LEU A 241 19.89 26.60 -10.78
CA LEU A 241 19.20 27.00 -9.54
C LEU A 241 19.13 28.53 -9.36
N LYS A 242 20.24 29.25 -9.62
CA LYS A 242 20.27 30.72 -9.56
C LYS A 242 19.35 31.38 -10.60
N LEU A 243 19.28 30.82 -11.82
CA LEU A 243 18.40 31.33 -12.88
C LEU A 243 16.92 31.13 -12.50
N ARG A 244 16.60 29.99 -11.88
CA ARG A 244 15.23 29.65 -11.42
C ARG A 244 14.76 30.56 -10.30
N GLU A 245 15.62 30.88 -9.34
CA GLU A 245 15.36 31.86 -8.27
C GLU A 245 15.03 33.23 -8.85
N THR A 246 15.89 33.76 -9.73
CA THR A 246 15.63 35.06 -10.36
C THR A 246 14.40 35.03 -11.26
N TRP A 247 14.15 33.94 -11.98
CA TRP A 247 12.97 33.78 -12.81
C TRP A 247 11.68 33.79 -11.98
N TRP A 248 11.66 33.11 -10.82
CA TRP A 248 10.54 33.18 -9.89
C TRP A 248 10.31 34.62 -9.43
N ASN A 249 11.36 35.30 -8.97
CA ASN A 249 11.26 36.68 -8.50
C ASN A 249 10.70 37.63 -9.58
N ALA A 250 11.12 37.47 -10.84
CA ALA A 250 10.66 38.27 -11.96
C ALA A 250 9.17 38.06 -12.33
N ASN A 251 8.58 36.91 -11.96
CA ASN A 251 7.28 36.47 -12.45
C ASN A 251 6.23 36.25 -11.33
N ARG A 252 6.65 36.21 -10.06
CA ARG A 252 5.81 35.88 -8.90
C ARG A 252 4.52 36.71 -8.79
N ASP A 253 4.56 37.98 -9.19
CA ASP A 253 3.39 38.87 -9.12
C ASP A 253 2.28 38.45 -10.10
N GLN A 254 2.66 38.03 -11.32
CA GLN A 254 1.71 37.50 -12.30
C GLN A 254 1.09 36.18 -11.82
N ILE A 255 1.89 35.33 -11.18
CA ILE A 255 1.46 34.03 -10.64
C ILE A 255 0.49 34.23 -9.48
N TRP A 256 0.73 35.20 -8.60
CA TRP A 256 -0.21 35.57 -7.54
C TRP A 256 -1.53 36.10 -8.08
N LYS A 257 -1.49 36.92 -9.13
CA LYS A 257 -2.71 37.38 -9.80
C LYS A 257 -3.51 36.20 -10.33
N ALA A 258 -2.86 35.18 -10.89
CA ALA A 258 -3.54 33.98 -11.37
C ALA A 258 -4.15 33.13 -10.23
N ILE A 259 -3.39 32.80 -9.18
CA ILE A 259 -3.88 31.94 -8.09
C ILE A 259 -5.04 32.59 -7.31
N THR A 260 -5.09 33.92 -7.26
CA THR A 260 -6.17 34.66 -6.57
C THR A 260 -7.39 34.95 -7.45
N CYS A 261 -7.43 34.50 -8.72
CA CYS A 261 -8.54 34.81 -9.63
C CYS A 261 -9.92 34.39 -9.08
N ALA A 262 -9.99 33.21 -8.47
CA ALA A 262 -11.19 32.63 -7.90
C ALA A 262 -11.56 33.19 -6.51
N ALA A 263 -10.66 33.93 -5.84
CA ALA A 263 -10.95 34.53 -4.55
C ALA A 263 -12.11 35.55 -4.66
N ARG A 264 -12.93 35.63 -3.60
CA ARG A 264 -14.10 36.50 -3.51
C ARG A 264 -13.67 37.95 -3.24
N GLY A 265 -14.53 38.90 -3.59
CA GLY A 265 -14.23 40.33 -3.43
C GLY A 265 -13.99 40.77 -1.99
N ASN A 266 -14.53 40.05 -1.01
CA ASN A 266 -14.34 40.29 0.42
C ASN A 266 -13.26 39.41 1.06
N ASP A 267 -12.56 38.57 0.30
CA ASP A 267 -11.43 37.78 0.81
C ASP A 267 -10.21 38.70 0.94
N LEU A 268 -9.76 38.93 2.18
CA LEU A 268 -8.64 39.81 2.50
C LEU A 268 -7.52 39.02 3.19
N TYR A 269 -6.29 39.24 2.75
CA TYR A 269 -5.09 38.74 3.40
C TYR A 269 -4.63 39.75 4.45
N SER A 270 -4.43 39.30 5.68
CA SER A 270 -3.92 40.14 6.77
C SER A 270 -2.58 39.61 7.27
N LYS A 271 -1.66 40.53 7.56
CA LYS A 271 -0.38 40.24 8.22
C LYS A 271 -0.01 41.37 9.17
N ASN A 272 0.54 41.02 10.33
CA ASN A 272 1.07 41.98 11.28
C ASN A 272 2.54 42.28 10.96
N ILE A 273 2.89 43.56 10.84
CA ILE A 273 4.26 44.00 10.49
C ILE A 273 5.07 44.47 11.70
N GLY A 274 4.56 44.24 12.93
CA GLY A 274 5.17 44.65 14.19
C GLY A 274 4.53 45.90 14.78
N ASN A 275 4.79 46.15 16.08
CA ASN A 275 4.29 47.30 16.85
C ASN A 275 2.75 47.45 16.81
N GLY A 276 2.01 46.33 16.75
CA GLY A 276 0.55 46.34 16.67
C GLY A 276 -0.03 46.80 15.33
N THR A 277 0.80 47.02 14.30
CA THR A 277 0.35 47.47 12.98
C THR A 277 -0.05 46.28 12.11
N THR A 278 -1.33 46.20 11.76
CA THR A 278 -1.86 45.16 10.86
C THR A 278 -2.05 45.75 9.47
N THR A 279 -1.43 45.12 8.47
CA THR A 279 -1.70 45.40 7.06
C THR A 279 -2.77 44.44 6.55
N VAL A 280 -3.70 44.96 5.76
CA VAL A 280 -4.79 44.20 5.15
C VAL A 280 -4.74 44.45 3.65
N SER A 281 -4.85 43.38 2.87
CA SER A 281 -4.91 43.46 1.42
C SER A 281 -6.23 44.12 0.98
N ASN A 282 -6.29 44.52 -0.28
CA ASN A 282 -7.55 44.80 -0.97
C ASN A 282 -8.28 43.50 -1.33
N ALA A 283 -9.39 43.65 -2.05
CA ALA A 283 -10.21 42.57 -2.57
C ALA A 283 -9.41 41.46 -3.25
N LYS A 284 -9.85 40.20 -3.09
CA LYS A 284 -9.23 39.00 -3.66
C LYS A 284 -7.79 38.76 -3.19
N CYS A 285 -7.46 39.04 -1.94
CA CYS A 285 -6.14 38.78 -1.36
C CYS A 285 -4.96 39.52 -2.05
N ARG A 286 -5.19 40.72 -2.60
CA ARG A 286 -4.19 41.48 -3.41
C ARG A 286 -3.85 42.83 -2.81
N GLU A 287 -2.64 43.34 -3.03
CA GLU A 287 -2.30 44.74 -2.68
C GLU A 287 -2.83 45.75 -3.72
N VAL A 288 -2.60 47.06 -3.53
CA VAL A 288 -3.12 48.16 -4.38
C VAL A 288 -2.75 48.00 -5.86
N ASP A 289 -1.56 47.46 -6.15
CA ASP A 289 -1.07 47.21 -7.52
C ASP A 289 -1.22 45.74 -7.96
N GLU A 290 -2.15 44.99 -7.36
CA GLU A 290 -2.31 43.54 -7.56
C GLU A 290 -1.13 42.66 -7.13
N ASN A 291 -0.14 43.25 -6.44
CA ASN A 291 1.05 42.56 -5.95
C ASN A 291 0.71 41.48 -4.88
N PRO A 292 1.59 40.47 -4.70
CA PRO A 292 1.44 39.45 -3.69
C PRO A 292 1.43 40.03 -2.29
N SER A 293 0.33 39.82 -1.56
CA SER A 293 0.19 40.26 -0.18
C SER A 293 0.99 39.43 0.81
N THR A 294 1.65 38.36 0.35
CA THR A 294 2.45 37.41 1.13
C THR A 294 3.92 37.39 0.70
N ASN A 295 4.79 37.05 1.64
CA ASN A 295 6.21 36.75 1.46
C ASN A 295 6.57 35.31 1.88
N LEU A 296 5.56 34.43 2.02
CA LEU A 296 5.78 33.03 2.38
C LEU A 296 6.65 32.29 1.36
N ASP A 297 6.68 32.72 0.09
CA ASP A 297 7.59 32.17 -0.92
C ASP A 297 9.08 32.44 -0.63
N TYR A 298 9.42 33.28 0.35
CA TYR A 298 10.80 33.47 0.83
C TYR A 298 11.05 32.87 2.23
N VAL A 299 10.11 32.07 2.73
CA VAL A 299 10.25 31.31 3.98
C VAL A 299 10.62 29.87 3.65
N PRO A 300 11.59 29.23 4.31
CA PRO A 300 11.92 27.82 4.09
C PRO A 300 10.70 26.88 4.19
N GLN A 301 10.56 25.95 3.24
CA GLN A 301 9.35 25.12 3.10
C GLN A 301 8.95 24.37 4.37
N TYR A 302 9.93 23.82 5.08
CA TYR A 302 9.71 23.09 6.32
C TYR A 302 9.00 23.96 7.39
N LEU A 303 9.41 25.23 7.57
CA LEU A 303 8.79 26.12 8.56
C LEU A 303 7.34 26.45 8.20
N ARG A 304 7.05 26.61 6.90
CA ARG A 304 5.68 26.84 6.42
C ARG A 304 4.79 25.63 6.65
N TRP A 305 5.32 24.44 6.40
CA TRP A 305 4.60 23.19 6.68
C TRP A 305 4.39 22.97 8.17
N TYR A 306 5.33 23.38 9.02
CA TYR A 306 5.19 23.27 10.47
C TYR A 306 4.12 24.22 11.03
N ASP A 307 4.09 25.47 10.55
CA ASP A 307 3.01 26.43 10.83
C ASP A 307 1.65 25.92 10.33
N GLU A 308 1.59 25.39 9.10
CA GLU A 308 0.36 24.79 8.54
C GLU A 308 -0.12 23.58 9.33
N TRP A 309 0.81 22.72 9.77
CA TRP A 309 0.51 21.55 10.59
C TRP A 309 -0.09 21.96 11.95
N ALA A 310 0.48 22.97 12.63
CA ALA A 310 -0.01 23.42 13.94
C ALA A 310 -1.43 24.01 13.84
N GLU A 311 -1.65 24.86 12.84
CA GLU A 311 -2.95 25.45 12.53
C GLU A 311 -4.00 24.37 12.21
N HIS A 312 -3.65 23.36 11.41
CA HIS A 312 -4.51 22.22 11.09
C HIS A 312 -4.80 21.35 12.32
N PHE A 313 -3.78 21.04 13.12
CA PHE A 313 -3.94 20.29 14.37
C PHE A 313 -4.95 20.95 15.32
N CYS A 314 -4.80 22.26 15.58
CA CYS A 314 -5.68 22.99 16.49
C CYS A 314 -7.14 22.90 16.05
N LEU A 315 -7.40 23.05 14.75
CA LEU A 315 -8.74 23.01 14.20
C LEU A 315 -9.36 21.61 14.16
N VAL A 316 -8.59 20.60 13.73
CA VAL A 316 -9.05 19.21 13.71
C VAL A 316 -9.28 18.69 15.13
N ARG A 317 -8.43 19.08 16.09
CA ARG A 317 -8.61 18.71 17.51
C ARG A 317 -9.94 19.22 18.03
N LYS A 318 -10.30 20.47 17.74
CA LYS A 318 -11.59 21.05 18.13
C LYS A 318 -12.76 20.23 17.58
N HIS A 319 -12.76 19.96 16.27
CA HIS A 319 -13.80 19.15 15.62
C HIS A 319 -13.90 17.73 16.20
N LYS A 320 -12.77 17.03 16.37
CA LYS A 320 -12.77 15.68 16.93
C LYS A 320 -13.21 15.67 18.41
N LEU A 321 -12.89 16.71 19.19
CA LEU A 321 -13.41 16.87 20.56
C LEU A 321 -14.92 17.09 20.60
N GLU A 322 -15.47 17.86 19.66
CA GLU A 322 -16.92 18.07 19.51
C GLU A 322 -17.63 16.75 19.19
N ASN A 323 -17.09 15.94 18.27
CA ASN A 323 -17.62 14.60 17.96
C ASN A 323 -17.61 13.67 19.17
N VAL A 324 -16.49 13.63 19.91
CA VAL A 324 -16.38 12.85 21.15
C VAL A 324 -17.41 13.33 22.18
N LYS A 325 -17.56 14.64 22.34
CA LYS A 325 -18.54 15.22 23.26
C LYS A 325 -19.98 14.87 22.87
N GLU A 326 -20.32 14.92 21.59
CA GLU A 326 -21.65 14.56 21.09
C GLU A 326 -21.93 13.06 21.30
N ALA A 327 -20.97 12.19 20.96
CA ALA A 327 -21.12 10.76 21.14
C ALA A 327 -21.25 10.35 22.62
N CYS A 328 -20.51 11.00 23.51
CA CYS A 328 -20.44 10.62 24.92
C CYS A 328 -21.42 11.39 25.83
N ARG A 329 -21.79 12.64 25.47
CA ARG A 329 -22.59 13.57 26.30
C ARG A 329 -23.69 14.31 25.51
N GLY A 330 -23.94 13.95 24.25
CA GLY A 330 -24.98 14.55 23.40
C GLY A 330 -26.40 14.15 23.78
N GLU A 331 -27.38 14.51 22.95
CA GLU A 331 -28.80 14.20 23.18
C GLU A 331 -29.20 12.84 22.58
N LYS A 332 -30.09 12.12 23.25
CA LYS A 332 -30.78 10.92 22.75
C LYS A 332 -31.98 11.36 21.89
N GLY A 333 -32.46 10.48 21.00
CA GLY A 333 -33.62 10.76 20.12
C GLY A 333 -34.94 11.08 20.85
N ASN A 334 -35.00 10.85 22.16
CA ASN A 334 -36.12 11.17 23.06
C ASN A 334 -35.92 12.47 23.88
N GLY A 335 -34.86 13.25 23.62
CA GLY A 335 -34.56 14.53 24.28
C GLY A 335 -33.76 14.45 25.59
N TYR A 336 -33.47 13.26 26.12
CA TYR A 336 -32.61 13.09 27.30
C TYR A 336 -31.12 13.17 26.94
N LYS A 337 -30.26 13.66 27.83
CA LYS A 337 -28.81 13.68 27.59
C LYS A 337 -28.16 12.32 27.86
N LYS A 338 -27.22 11.95 26.99
CA LYS A 338 -26.37 10.77 27.12
C LYS A 338 -25.33 11.01 28.20
N TYR A 339 -24.97 9.94 28.90
CA TYR A 339 -23.76 9.91 29.71
C TYR A 339 -23.10 8.55 29.49
N CYS A 340 -22.29 8.45 28.43
CA CYS A 340 -21.62 7.21 28.07
C CYS A 340 -20.17 7.17 28.57
N SER A 341 -19.67 6.00 28.96
CA SER A 341 -18.25 5.83 29.25
C SER A 341 -17.44 5.51 28.01
N ARG A 342 -16.11 5.66 28.11
CA ARG A 342 -15.16 5.20 27.09
C ARG A 342 -15.26 3.71 26.79
N GLU A 343 -15.73 2.91 27.74
CA GLU A 343 -15.98 1.48 27.55
C GLU A 343 -17.33 1.19 26.86
N GLY A 344 -18.08 2.22 26.45
CA GLY A 344 -19.34 2.08 25.73
C GLY A 344 -20.55 1.80 26.63
N TYR A 345 -20.46 2.09 27.93
CA TYR A 345 -21.54 1.84 28.89
C TYR A 345 -22.41 3.08 29.07
N ASP A 346 -23.73 2.89 29.19
CA ASP A 346 -24.63 3.97 29.59
C ASP A 346 -24.58 4.13 31.11
N CYS A 347 -23.93 5.19 31.58
CA CYS A 347 -23.73 5.42 33.00
C CYS A 347 -25.00 5.81 33.76
N THR A 348 -26.11 6.13 33.06
CA THR A 348 -27.40 6.40 33.69
C THR A 348 -28.14 5.13 34.09
N GLN A 349 -27.90 4.03 33.37
CA GLN A 349 -28.55 2.73 33.57
C GLN A 349 -27.59 1.66 34.11
N THR A 350 -26.28 1.90 34.03
CA THR A 350 -25.25 1.00 34.55
C THR A 350 -25.25 1.04 36.07
N ASP A 351 -25.47 -0.11 36.70
CA ASP A 351 -25.34 -0.29 38.13
C ASP A 351 -24.09 -1.12 38.44
N LEU A 352 -23.01 -0.40 38.78
CA LEU A 352 -21.72 -0.99 39.12
C LEU A 352 -21.77 -1.83 40.41
N ARG A 353 -22.77 -1.63 41.29
CA ARG A 353 -22.94 -2.38 42.55
C ARG A 353 -23.34 -3.82 42.31
N HIS A 354 -24.27 -4.05 41.39
CA HIS A 354 -24.73 -5.39 41.02
C HIS A 354 -23.99 -5.96 39.81
N ASN A 355 -22.95 -5.26 39.33
CA ASN A 355 -22.25 -5.59 38.09
C ASN A 355 -23.18 -5.63 36.85
N ASN A 356 -24.27 -4.86 36.91
CA ASN A 356 -25.22 -4.73 35.82
C ASN A 356 -24.70 -3.68 34.83
N ILE A 357 -23.84 -4.15 33.92
CA ILE A 357 -23.26 -3.35 32.86
C ILE A 357 -24.27 -3.22 31.72
N PHE A 358 -24.87 -2.04 31.58
CA PHE A 358 -25.84 -1.77 30.51
C PHE A 358 -25.14 -1.16 29.29
N VAL A 359 -25.26 -1.84 28.15
CA VAL A 359 -24.78 -1.36 26.86
C VAL A 359 -26.01 -0.90 26.08
N ASP A 360 -26.29 0.40 26.11
CA ASP A 360 -27.27 1.03 25.22
C ASP A 360 -26.77 0.91 23.77
N LEU A 361 -27.67 0.87 22.78
CA LEU A 361 -27.30 0.86 21.35
C LEU A 361 -26.46 2.10 20.96
N ASP A 362 -26.63 3.21 21.67
CA ASP A 362 -25.99 4.48 21.36
C ASP A 362 -24.58 4.66 21.98
N CYS A 363 -24.29 4.04 23.12
CA CYS A 363 -23.04 4.28 23.85
C CYS A 363 -21.78 3.62 23.25
N PRO A 364 -21.83 2.53 22.47
CA PRO A 364 -20.68 2.03 21.72
C PRO A 364 -20.04 3.08 20.80
N ARG A 365 -20.81 4.06 20.30
CA ARG A 365 -20.27 5.19 19.51
C ARG A 365 -19.30 6.04 20.32
N CYS A 366 -19.49 6.19 21.63
CA CYS A 366 -18.54 6.89 22.50
C CYS A 366 -17.21 6.13 22.61
N GLU A 367 -17.24 4.79 22.71
CA GLU A 367 -16.03 3.96 22.71
C GLU A 367 -15.25 4.10 21.40
N GLU A 368 -15.95 4.12 20.26
CA GLU A 368 -15.37 4.31 18.93
C GLU A 368 -14.72 5.69 18.75
N GLU A 369 -15.46 6.77 19.00
CA GLU A 369 -14.95 8.14 18.86
C GLU A 369 -13.78 8.42 19.81
N CYS A 370 -13.86 7.93 21.05
CA CYS A 370 -12.74 8.01 21.98
C CYS A 370 -11.52 7.24 21.48
N THR A 371 -11.69 6.05 20.91
CA THR A 371 -10.59 5.26 20.36
C THR A 371 -9.94 6.00 19.18
N ASN A 372 -10.75 6.47 18.22
CA ASN A 372 -10.29 7.23 17.05
C ASN A 372 -9.56 8.51 17.44
N TYR A 373 -10.08 9.27 18.42
CA TYR A 373 -9.43 10.49 18.93
C TYR A 373 -8.05 10.17 19.52
N ASN A 374 -7.94 9.13 20.36
CA ASN A 374 -6.68 8.78 21.00
C ASN A 374 -5.61 8.30 20.00
N GLU A 375 -6.00 7.50 19.00
CA GLU A 375 -5.10 7.06 17.93
C GLU A 375 -4.60 8.22 17.08
N TRP A 376 -5.50 9.14 16.74
CA TRP A 376 -5.14 10.37 16.05
C TRP A 376 -4.17 11.23 16.88
N MET A 377 -4.45 11.44 18.17
CA MET A 377 -3.57 12.21 19.07
C MET A 377 -2.16 11.63 19.16
N LYS A 378 -2.03 10.30 19.30
CA LYS A 378 -0.72 9.61 19.31
C LYS A 378 0.04 9.82 18.00
N THR A 379 -0.66 9.84 16.87
CA THR A 379 -0.06 10.13 15.57
C THR A 379 0.42 11.57 15.48
N GLN A 380 -0.39 12.54 15.93
CA GLN A 380 -0.03 13.95 15.93
C GLN A 380 1.17 14.26 16.84
N GLU A 381 1.23 13.65 18.03
CA GLU A 381 2.36 13.80 18.95
C GLU A 381 3.68 13.33 18.30
N LYS A 382 3.66 12.19 17.59
CA LYS A 382 4.83 11.70 16.84
C LYS A 382 5.26 12.68 15.74
N GLN A 383 4.30 13.22 14.98
CA GLN A 383 4.58 14.22 13.94
C GLN A 383 5.16 15.51 14.52
N PHE A 384 4.61 15.99 15.64
CA PHE A 384 5.11 17.14 16.38
C PHE A 384 6.56 16.94 16.82
N SER A 385 6.86 15.82 17.49
CA SER A 385 8.21 15.53 18.00
C SER A 385 9.26 15.50 16.88
N LYS A 386 8.92 14.93 15.71
CA LYS A 386 9.81 14.93 14.54
C LYS A 386 10.10 16.32 14.01
N GLN A 387 9.05 17.15 13.90
CA GLN A 387 9.18 18.50 13.41
C GLN A 387 9.97 19.35 14.40
N GLN A 388 9.71 19.24 15.70
CA GLN A 388 10.47 19.93 16.74
C GLN A 388 11.97 19.60 16.66
N LYS A 389 12.33 18.31 16.57
CA LYS A 389 13.73 17.89 16.41
C LYS A 389 14.36 18.44 15.12
N LYS A 390 13.61 18.53 14.03
CA LYS A 390 14.10 19.15 12.79
C LYS A 390 14.37 20.64 12.98
N TYR A 391 13.51 21.36 13.70
CA TYR A 391 13.73 22.76 14.05
C TYR A 391 15.06 22.94 14.78
N ASP A 392 15.28 22.13 15.82
CA ASP A 392 16.51 22.16 16.62
C ASP A 392 17.75 21.90 15.77
N ILE A 393 17.68 20.96 14.83
CA ILE A 393 18.77 20.64 13.91
C ILE A 393 19.05 21.80 12.95
N GLU A 394 18.03 22.36 12.31
CA GLU A 394 18.22 23.44 11.33
C GLU A 394 18.74 24.73 11.98
N ILE A 395 18.28 25.07 13.19
CA ILE A 395 18.82 26.21 13.95
C ILE A 395 20.29 25.96 14.34
N ASN A 396 20.64 24.77 14.84
CA ASN A 396 22.01 24.49 15.29
C ASN A 396 23.03 24.36 14.15
N LYS A 397 22.63 23.85 12.97
CA LYS A 397 23.51 23.73 11.79
C LYS A 397 24.13 25.06 11.36
N MET A 398 23.48 26.19 11.66
CA MET A 398 23.92 27.51 11.22
C MET A 398 25.16 28.03 11.94
N LYS A 399 25.59 27.38 13.03
CA LYS A 399 26.80 27.73 13.79
C LYS A 399 28.13 27.34 13.11
N VAL A 400 28.11 26.57 12.01
CA VAL A 400 29.31 25.83 11.54
C VAL A 400 29.70 26.06 10.07
N SER A 401 28.99 26.85 9.24
CA SER A 401 29.39 26.99 7.81
C SER A 401 29.22 28.38 7.18
N SER A 402 30.07 28.66 6.19
CA SER A 402 30.29 29.95 5.50
C SER A 402 29.81 29.97 4.03
N ILE A 403 28.56 29.57 3.75
CA ILE A 403 27.98 29.60 2.39
C ILE A 403 26.85 30.64 2.26
N LYS A 404 26.79 31.36 1.13
CA LYS A 404 25.81 32.43 0.82
C LYS A 404 24.48 31.86 0.28
N ASP A 405 23.59 31.39 1.15
CA ASP A 405 22.22 30.93 0.79
C ASP A 405 21.13 31.78 1.48
N TYR A 406 20.01 32.03 0.80
CA TYR A 406 18.88 32.80 1.33
C TYR A 406 18.20 32.08 2.51
N ASP A 407 18.10 30.75 2.44
CA ASP A 407 17.52 29.95 3.51
C ASP A 407 18.38 30.05 4.78
N LYS A 408 19.71 30.08 4.64
CA LYS A 408 20.64 30.31 5.76
C LYS A 408 20.44 31.68 6.41
N LYS A 409 20.37 32.75 5.62
CA LYS A 409 20.09 34.11 6.13
C LYS A 409 18.74 34.15 6.87
N PHE A 410 17.75 33.40 6.39
CA PHE A 410 16.46 33.28 7.06
C PHE A 410 16.62 32.69 8.47
N TYR A 411 17.31 31.54 8.58
CA TYR A 411 17.55 30.90 9.88
C TYR A 411 18.43 31.73 10.82
N GLU A 412 19.42 32.47 10.30
CA GLU A 412 20.22 33.42 11.11
C GLU A 412 19.34 34.54 11.72
N LEU A 413 18.40 35.09 10.94
CA LEU A 413 17.44 36.09 11.45
C LEU A 413 16.44 35.49 12.45
N LEU A 414 16.10 34.21 12.29
CA LEU A 414 15.19 33.48 13.15
C LEU A 414 15.84 33.11 14.50
N GLU A 415 17.07 32.56 14.48
CA GLU A 415 17.83 32.14 15.68
C GLU A 415 18.02 33.28 16.67
N ASN A 416 18.34 34.48 16.17
CA ASN A 416 18.58 35.67 17.01
C ASN A 416 17.40 36.02 17.92
N ASN A 417 16.18 35.61 17.59
CA ASN A 417 14.96 35.98 18.32
C ASN A 417 14.13 34.78 18.81
N TYR A 418 14.21 33.62 18.16
CA TYR A 418 13.32 32.47 18.36
C TYR A 418 14.09 31.15 18.53
N THR A 419 14.48 30.88 19.78
CA THR A 419 14.91 29.52 20.19
C THR A 419 13.76 28.52 20.00
N SER A 420 14.04 27.22 20.05
CA SER A 420 13.03 26.15 19.90
C SER A 420 11.77 26.38 20.72
N THR A 421 11.91 26.61 22.02
CA THR A 421 10.80 26.92 22.93
C THR A 421 10.01 28.16 22.53
N LYS A 422 10.71 29.25 22.21
CA LYS A 422 10.07 30.51 21.76
C LYS A 422 9.33 30.35 20.44
N PHE A 423 9.84 29.53 19.53
CA PHE A 423 9.13 29.25 18.28
C PHE A 423 7.84 28.46 18.52
N LEU A 424 7.84 27.50 19.45
CA LEU A 424 6.62 26.79 19.84
C LEU A 424 5.56 27.73 20.42
N GLU A 425 5.96 28.73 21.20
CA GLU A 425 5.05 29.78 21.67
C GLU A 425 4.39 30.52 20.48
N THR A 426 5.12 30.78 19.39
CA THR A 426 4.53 31.41 18.19
C THR A 426 3.50 30.53 17.48
N LEU A 427 3.60 29.19 17.59
CA LEU A 427 2.60 28.27 17.05
C LEU A 427 1.29 28.31 17.85
N ASN A 428 1.37 28.53 19.17
CA ASN A 428 0.18 28.71 20.02
C ASN A 428 -0.63 29.95 19.64
N GLU A 429 0.05 30.97 19.13
CA GLU A 429 -0.49 32.27 18.73
C GLU A 429 -1.12 32.26 17.33
N GLY A 430 -1.24 31.07 16.71
CA GLY A 430 -1.94 30.87 15.45
C GLY A 430 -3.45 31.16 15.53
N SER A 431 -4.04 31.58 14.42
CA SER A 431 -5.45 32.00 14.34
C SER A 431 -6.44 30.92 14.80
N SER A 432 -6.11 29.66 14.56
CA SER A 432 -6.95 28.50 14.92
C SER A 432 -6.65 28.01 16.33
N CYS A 433 -5.47 28.31 16.86
CA CYS A 433 -5.03 27.89 18.19
C CYS A 433 -5.49 28.87 19.29
N ILE A 434 -5.63 30.17 18.99
CA ILE A 434 -6.08 31.20 19.94
C ILE A 434 -7.58 31.08 20.27
N ASN A 435 -8.45 30.75 19.30
CA ASN A 435 -9.91 30.82 19.43
C ASN A 435 -10.56 29.60 20.10
N ASN A 436 -9.83 28.94 20.99
CA ASN A 436 -10.23 27.67 21.57
C ASN A 436 -11.00 27.85 22.89
N ILE A 437 -12.02 27.02 23.11
CA ILE A 437 -12.74 26.86 24.39
C ILE A 437 -11.72 26.55 25.50
N ALA A 438 -11.99 26.90 26.76
CA ALA A 438 -11.09 26.64 27.89
C ALA A 438 -10.57 25.19 28.00
N GLU A 439 -11.36 24.19 27.60
CA GLU A 439 -10.96 22.77 27.54
C GLU A 439 -10.06 22.40 26.35
N SER A 440 -9.96 23.29 25.36
CA SER A 440 -9.22 23.12 24.10
C SER A 440 -8.04 24.07 23.95
N LYS A 441 -7.68 24.85 24.99
CA LYS A 441 -6.48 25.69 24.96
C LYS A 441 -5.25 24.81 24.80
N ILE A 442 -4.49 25.03 23.73
CA ILE A 442 -3.29 24.26 23.38
C ILE A 442 -2.07 25.07 23.76
N ASP A 443 -1.09 24.40 24.35
CA ASP A 443 0.23 24.96 24.60
C ASP A 443 1.31 23.98 24.14
N PHE A 444 1.83 24.17 22.93
CA PHE A 444 2.92 23.38 22.36
C PHE A 444 4.23 23.49 23.14
N SER A 445 4.41 24.53 23.99
CA SER A 445 5.56 24.60 24.89
C SER A 445 5.47 23.55 26.02
N LYS A 446 4.28 22.99 26.24
CA LYS A 446 3.98 21.90 27.15
C LYS A 446 3.35 20.71 26.41
N PRO A 447 4.13 19.92 25.67
CA PRO A 447 3.61 18.83 24.84
C PRO A 447 2.70 17.85 25.60
N THR A 448 3.03 17.54 26.85
CA THR A 448 2.22 16.64 27.69
C THR A 448 0.80 17.17 27.94
N GLU A 449 0.62 18.49 28.05
CA GLU A 449 -0.69 19.13 28.19
C GLU A 449 -1.37 19.28 26.81
N ALA A 450 -0.62 19.60 25.76
CA ALA A 450 -1.14 19.78 24.41
C ALA A 450 -1.74 18.49 23.82
N PHE A 451 -1.14 17.34 24.13
CA PHE A 451 -1.54 16.03 23.61
C PHE A 451 -2.42 15.21 24.57
N MET A 452 -3.02 15.84 25.60
CA MET A 452 -3.87 15.14 26.57
C MET A 452 -5.12 14.51 25.95
N ASN A 453 -5.51 13.40 26.56
CA ASN A 453 -6.76 12.71 26.29
C ASN A 453 -7.99 13.58 26.60
N SER A 454 -9.12 13.28 25.93
CA SER A 454 -10.38 13.97 26.17
C SER A 454 -10.96 13.61 27.55
N THR A 455 -11.39 14.62 28.30
CA THR A 455 -12.06 14.45 29.60
C THR A 455 -13.43 13.76 29.48
N TYR A 456 -14.04 13.78 28.29
CA TYR A 456 -15.30 13.09 28.01
C TYR A 456 -15.13 11.57 27.88
N CYS A 457 -13.91 11.08 27.67
CA CYS A 457 -13.55 9.67 27.54
C CYS A 457 -13.23 9.01 28.90
N GLY A 458 -13.83 9.48 30.00
CA GLY A 458 -13.74 8.84 31.31
C GLY A 458 -14.60 7.58 31.43
N SER A 459 -14.34 6.78 32.46
CA SER A 459 -15.21 5.68 32.88
C SER A 459 -16.53 6.20 33.44
N CYS A 460 -17.52 5.31 33.61
CA CYS A 460 -18.69 5.67 34.42
C CYS A 460 -18.26 6.00 35.85
N PRO A 461 -18.80 7.07 36.47
CA PRO A 461 -18.52 7.39 37.86
C PRO A 461 -18.84 6.19 38.77
N LEU A 462 -17.88 5.83 39.61
CA LEU A 462 -17.97 4.64 40.47
C LEU A 462 -19.22 4.62 41.36
N TYR A 463 -19.62 5.79 41.86
CA TYR A 463 -20.76 5.96 42.77
C TYR A 463 -22.07 6.33 42.05
N GLY A 464 -22.09 6.23 40.72
CA GLY A 464 -23.26 6.54 39.90
C GLY A 464 -23.45 8.04 39.61
N LEU A 465 -24.61 8.35 39.04
CA LEU A 465 -24.99 9.68 38.58
C LEU A 465 -26.26 10.16 39.28
N GLU A 466 -26.35 11.47 39.50
CA GLU A 466 -27.58 12.15 39.87
C GLU A 466 -28.01 13.05 38.70
N CYS A 467 -29.17 12.75 38.12
CA CYS A 467 -29.71 13.45 36.95
C CYS A 467 -30.92 14.28 37.37
N ASP A 468 -31.02 15.51 36.84
CA ASP A 468 -32.19 16.36 37.03
C ASP A 468 -33.34 16.00 36.04
N ASP A 469 -34.50 16.64 36.21
CA ASP A 469 -35.69 16.44 35.36
C ASP A 469 -35.44 16.83 33.88
N LYS A 470 -34.34 17.54 33.58
CA LYS A 470 -33.91 17.90 32.22
C LYS A 470 -32.88 16.92 31.65
N GLY A 471 -32.57 15.83 32.38
CA GLY A 471 -31.61 14.80 32.00
C GLY A 471 -30.14 15.21 32.15
N MET A 472 -29.82 16.31 32.83
CA MET A 472 -28.44 16.69 33.13
C MET A 472 -27.91 15.87 34.31
N CYS A 473 -26.95 14.99 34.04
CA CYS A 473 -26.37 14.09 35.03
C CYS A 473 -25.04 14.61 35.59
N LYS A 474 -24.85 14.51 36.90
CA LYS A 474 -23.60 14.80 37.61
C LYS A 474 -23.08 13.58 38.37
N PRO A 475 -21.75 13.35 38.43
CA PRO A 475 -21.16 12.32 39.29
C PRO A 475 -21.51 12.50 40.76
N VAL A 476 -21.87 11.41 41.43
CA VAL A 476 -22.10 11.39 42.89
C VAL A 476 -20.77 11.21 43.62
N ASP A 477 -20.54 11.96 44.69
CA ASP A 477 -19.37 11.80 45.55
C ASP A 477 -19.55 10.66 46.58
N GLU A 478 -18.44 10.21 47.17
CA GLU A 478 -18.42 9.08 48.11
C GLU A 478 -19.28 9.32 49.37
N ASP A 479 -19.26 10.53 49.93
CA ASP A 479 -19.99 10.84 51.16
C ASP A 479 -21.50 10.84 50.90
N THR A 480 -21.92 11.41 49.78
CA THR A 480 -23.32 11.39 49.32
C THR A 480 -23.78 9.96 49.04
N TYR A 481 -22.97 9.14 48.38
CA TYR A 481 -23.27 7.73 48.13
C TYR A 481 -23.44 6.94 49.43
N ARG A 482 -22.53 7.12 50.40
CA ARG A 482 -22.60 6.44 51.70
C ARG A 482 -23.86 6.79 52.47
N LYS A 483 -24.22 8.08 52.52
CA LYS A 483 -25.46 8.56 53.15
C LYS A 483 -26.70 7.95 52.50
N LYS A 484 -26.78 7.94 51.17
CA LYS A 484 -27.92 7.35 50.43
C LYS A 484 -28.08 5.85 50.69
N ASN A 485 -26.99 5.12 50.92
CA ASN A 485 -27.01 3.67 51.09
C ASN A 485 -26.96 3.20 52.56
N GLY A 486 -27.01 4.13 53.53
CA GLY A 486 -26.95 3.80 54.95
C GLY A 486 -25.65 3.10 55.37
N LEU A 487 -24.52 3.44 54.74
CA LEU A 487 -23.22 2.83 55.00
C LEU A 487 -22.45 3.60 56.08
N ASP A 488 -21.95 2.90 57.10
CA ASP A 488 -21.18 3.52 58.19
C ASP A 488 -19.67 3.50 57.89
N LYS A 489 -18.86 4.32 58.58
CA LYS A 489 -17.40 4.38 58.32
C LYS A 489 -16.67 3.04 58.54
N ASN A 490 -17.28 2.12 59.30
CA ASN A 490 -16.75 0.81 59.71
C ASN A 490 -17.26 -0.38 58.88
N ASP A 491 -18.04 -0.15 57.81
CA ASP A 491 -18.54 -1.24 56.96
C ASP A 491 -17.40 -2.02 56.26
N GLU A 492 -17.63 -3.33 56.08
CA GLU A 492 -16.69 -4.38 55.62
C GLU A 492 -15.69 -3.90 54.56
N LYS A 493 -14.45 -3.68 54.99
CA LYS A 493 -13.28 -3.53 54.12
C LYS A 493 -12.75 -4.92 53.80
N GLY A 494 -12.94 -5.38 52.57
CA GLY A 494 -12.27 -6.60 52.09
C GLY A 494 -10.76 -6.40 52.05
N GLU A 495 -9.97 -7.48 52.02
CA GLU A 495 -8.52 -7.36 51.92
C GLU A 495 -8.08 -6.80 50.54
N PRO A 496 -7.26 -5.73 50.52
CA PRO A 496 -6.80 -5.14 49.26
C PRO A 496 -5.91 -6.12 48.48
N THR A 497 -5.92 -5.98 47.16
CA THR A 497 -5.09 -6.76 46.23
C THR A 497 -4.34 -5.80 45.33
N ASN A 498 -3.02 -5.91 45.32
CA ASN A 498 -2.15 -5.04 44.52
C ASN A 498 -1.84 -5.71 43.17
N ILE A 499 -2.21 -5.06 42.07
CA ILE A 499 -2.10 -5.54 40.69
C ILE A 499 -1.28 -4.51 39.91
N ASP A 500 -0.07 -4.89 39.49
CA ASP A 500 0.81 -4.03 38.71
C ASP A 500 0.63 -4.35 37.22
N VAL A 501 -0.17 -3.55 36.52
CA VAL A 501 -0.52 -3.79 35.11
C VAL A 501 0.50 -3.13 34.19
N LEU A 502 1.21 -3.93 33.39
CA LEU A 502 2.12 -3.43 32.37
C LEU A 502 1.34 -2.87 31.16
N VAL A 503 1.65 -1.62 30.78
CA VAL A 503 1.11 -0.91 29.62
C VAL A 503 2.23 -0.37 28.74
N ASN A 504 2.01 -0.32 27.42
CA ASN A 504 2.99 0.24 26.47
C ASN A 504 2.79 1.75 26.27
N GLU A 505 2.81 2.52 27.35
CA GLU A 505 2.64 3.98 27.37
C GLU A 505 3.66 4.63 28.33
N LYS A 506 4.40 5.63 27.83
CA LYS A 506 5.57 6.16 28.53
C LYS A 506 5.15 6.98 29.74
N ARG A 507 5.50 6.52 30.94
CA ARG A 507 5.37 7.27 32.20
C ARG A 507 6.75 7.75 32.65
N GLU A 508 6.88 8.99 33.09
CA GLU A 508 8.18 9.50 33.59
C GLU A 508 8.66 8.73 34.83
N LYS A 509 7.72 8.18 35.61
CA LYS A 509 7.95 7.39 36.83
C LYS A 509 7.33 6.00 36.66
N ASN A 510 7.99 4.95 37.15
CA ASN A 510 7.58 3.53 37.03
C ASN A 510 7.76 2.90 35.63
N ILE A 511 8.78 3.34 34.92
CA ILE A 511 9.28 2.70 33.71
C ILE A 511 9.75 1.27 34.04
N ASP A 512 9.37 0.29 33.24
CA ASP A 512 9.90 -1.07 33.35
C ASP A 512 11.29 -1.12 32.69
N LYS A 513 12.33 -0.84 33.49
CA LYS A 513 13.72 -0.83 33.00
C LYS A 513 14.17 -2.20 32.49
N ASP A 514 13.65 -3.28 33.05
CA ASP A 514 14.06 -4.65 32.72
C ASP A 514 13.45 -5.07 31.38
N LEU A 515 12.14 -4.85 31.18
CA LEU A 515 11.50 -5.10 29.91
C LEU A 515 12.01 -4.15 28.84
N MET A 516 12.18 -2.86 29.16
CA MET A 516 12.77 -1.92 28.22
C MET A 516 14.18 -2.36 27.83
N LYS A 517 15.05 -2.73 28.76
CA LYS A 517 16.41 -3.19 28.45
C LYS A 517 16.40 -4.42 27.54
N THR A 518 15.54 -5.39 27.83
CA THR A 518 15.45 -6.65 27.09
C THR A 518 14.81 -6.47 25.70
N CYS A 519 13.83 -5.57 25.57
CA CYS A 519 13.07 -5.36 24.34
C CYS A 519 13.54 -4.17 23.47
N LYS A 520 14.46 -3.32 23.99
CA LYS A 520 14.90 -2.06 23.35
C LYS A 520 15.37 -2.23 21.91
N ILE A 521 16.13 -3.31 21.67
CA ILE A 521 16.83 -3.59 20.40
C ILE A 521 15.85 -3.71 19.23
N PHE A 522 14.60 -4.13 19.49
CA PHE A 522 13.58 -4.43 18.47
C PHE A 522 12.46 -3.39 18.36
N GLY A 523 12.53 -2.31 19.13
CA GLY A 523 11.47 -1.33 19.17
C GLY A 523 10.14 -1.83 19.77
N LEU A 524 10.17 -2.94 20.51
CA LEU A 524 9.03 -3.43 21.27
C LEU A 524 9.07 -2.84 22.67
N PHE A 525 7.90 -2.43 23.19
CA PHE A 525 7.77 -1.97 24.58
C PHE A 525 8.73 -0.85 25.00
N LYS A 526 9.12 0.03 24.05
CA LYS A 526 10.02 1.17 24.29
C LYS A 526 9.50 2.15 25.33
N ASP A 527 8.18 2.18 25.47
CA ASP A 527 7.47 3.07 26.35
C ASP A 527 6.76 2.26 27.46
N ALA A 528 7.23 1.05 27.75
CA ALA A 528 6.60 0.21 28.77
C ALA A 528 6.72 0.77 30.18
N SER A 529 5.59 0.82 30.86
CA SER A 529 5.47 1.27 32.24
C SER A 529 4.39 0.50 32.99
N PHE A 530 4.39 0.61 34.32
CA PHE A 530 3.39 -0.03 35.17
C PHE A 530 2.31 0.95 35.64
N GLN A 531 1.05 0.53 35.52
CA GLN A 531 -0.07 1.06 36.29
C GLN A 531 -0.24 0.25 37.58
N LYS A 532 -0.02 0.87 38.73
CA LYS A 532 -0.08 0.21 40.05
C LYS A 532 -1.48 0.32 40.62
N TRP A 533 -2.27 -0.73 40.47
CA TRP A 533 -3.65 -0.81 40.94
C TRP A 533 -3.73 -1.44 42.33
N THR A 534 -4.55 -0.86 43.19
CA THR A 534 -5.01 -1.49 44.43
C THR A 534 -6.51 -1.70 44.33
N CYS A 535 -6.93 -2.96 44.23
CA CYS A 535 -8.34 -3.35 44.17
C CYS A 535 -8.82 -3.85 45.53
N GLN A 536 -9.98 -3.38 45.97
CA GLN A 536 -10.53 -3.69 47.28
C GLN A 536 -12.05 -3.62 47.23
N TYR A 537 -12.70 -4.59 47.88
CA TYR A 537 -14.12 -4.50 48.16
C TYR A 537 -14.36 -3.49 49.29
N PHE A 538 -15.05 -2.40 48.96
CA PHE A 538 -15.27 -1.28 49.87
C PHE A 538 -16.60 -0.60 49.54
N ASN A 539 -17.36 -0.20 50.56
CA ASN A 539 -18.69 0.41 50.39
C ASN A 539 -19.65 -0.45 49.53
N LYS A 540 -19.52 -1.78 49.63
CA LYS A 540 -20.25 -2.77 48.82
C LYS A 540 -19.96 -2.69 47.30
N LEU A 541 -18.84 -2.07 46.93
CA LEU A 541 -18.36 -1.95 45.55
C LEU A 541 -16.99 -2.60 45.43
N ASP A 542 -16.78 -3.31 44.32
CA ASP A 542 -15.47 -3.83 43.96
C ASP A 542 -14.71 -2.76 43.17
N GLN A 543 -13.90 -1.96 43.89
CA GLN A 543 -13.25 -0.77 43.35
C GLN A 543 -11.73 -0.95 43.24
N CYS A 544 -11.16 -0.41 42.17
CA CYS A 544 -9.73 -0.39 41.89
C CYS A 544 -9.23 1.04 41.77
N ASN A 545 -8.10 1.34 42.43
CA ASN A 545 -7.49 2.66 42.47
C ASN A 545 -6.05 2.64 41.93
N ILE A 546 -5.70 3.58 41.05
CA ILE A 546 -4.32 3.78 40.59
C ILE A 546 -3.55 4.59 41.64
N THR A 547 -2.51 3.99 42.19
CA THR A 547 -1.65 4.64 43.19
C THR A 547 -0.64 5.61 42.57
N ASN A 548 -0.23 5.36 41.32
CA ASN A 548 0.67 6.19 40.53
C ASN A 548 -0.04 6.92 39.38
N PHE A 549 -1.18 7.55 39.68
CA PHE A 549 -2.03 8.23 38.71
C PHE A 549 -1.29 9.37 38.00
N ASP A 550 -1.36 9.37 36.66
CA ASP A 550 -0.74 10.36 35.80
C ASP A 550 -1.77 10.96 34.83
N LYS A 551 -2.31 12.13 35.17
CA LYS A 551 -3.46 12.76 34.49
C LYS A 551 -3.36 12.90 32.96
N PRO A 552 -2.20 13.18 32.33
CA PRO A 552 -2.10 13.25 30.86
C PRO A 552 -2.38 11.92 30.16
N ILE A 553 -2.13 10.79 30.84
CA ILE A 553 -2.15 9.44 30.27
C ILE A 553 -3.36 8.65 30.81
N ASP A 554 -3.62 8.77 32.12
CA ASP A 554 -4.71 8.09 32.82
C ASP A 554 -6.01 8.89 32.78
N TYR A 555 -7.08 8.23 32.34
CA TYR A 555 -8.43 8.81 32.32
C TYR A 555 -9.03 8.90 33.72
N ASP A 556 -8.86 7.84 34.52
CA ASP A 556 -9.57 7.65 35.77
C ASP A 556 -8.63 7.15 36.84
N GLN A 557 -8.65 7.79 38.01
CA GLN A 557 -7.90 7.33 39.17
C GLN A 557 -8.57 6.13 39.84
N LYS A 558 -9.91 6.14 39.92
CA LYS A 558 -10.72 5.07 40.53
C LYS A 558 -11.71 4.51 39.51
N VAL A 559 -11.80 3.20 39.40
CA VAL A 559 -12.75 2.49 38.53
C VAL A 559 -13.31 1.24 39.21
N ALA A 560 -14.37 0.66 38.68
CA ALA A 560 -14.82 -0.68 39.11
C ALA A 560 -13.85 -1.76 38.61
N PHE A 561 -13.72 -2.87 39.36
CA PHE A 561 -12.85 -3.99 38.97
C PHE A 561 -13.13 -4.51 37.55
N ASN A 562 -14.41 -4.59 37.14
CA ASN A 562 -14.77 -5.06 35.81
C ASN A 562 -14.33 -4.11 34.67
N VAL A 563 -14.15 -2.83 34.96
CA VAL A 563 -13.57 -1.87 34.01
C VAL A 563 -12.07 -2.14 33.86
N LEU A 564 -11.36 -2.34 34.98
CA LEU A 564 -9.95 -2.77 34.95
C LEU A 564 -9.80 -4.09 34.18
N PHE A 565 -10.68 -5.05 34.44
CA PHE A 565 -10.70 -6.35 33.76
C PHE A 565 -10.85 -6.21 32.24
N LYS A 566 -11.85 -5.42 31.77
CA LYS A 566 -12.04 -5.14 30.33
C LYS A 566 -10.81 -4.45 29.71
N ARG A 567 -10.24 -3.45 30.41
CA ARG A 567 -9.03 -2.74 29.94
C ARG A 567 -7.84 -3.68 29.82
N TRP A 568 -7.64 -4.53 30.82
CA TRP A 568 -6.56 -5.51 30.84
C TRP A 568 -6.66 -6.49 29.66
N LEU A 569 -7.87 -7.03 29.39
CA LEU A 569 -8.09 -7.91 28.23
C LEU A 569 -7.75 -7.20 26.91
N LYS A 570 -8.12 -5.92 26.76
CA LYS A 570 -7.80 -5.12 25.58
C LYS A 570 -6.28 -4.96 25.42
N TYR A 571 -5.57 -4.57 26.48
CA TYR A 571 -4.11 -4.43 26.45
C TYR A 571 -3.43 -5.77 26.13
N PHE A 572 -3.86 -6.85 26.78
CA PHE A 572 -3.33 -8.19 26.56
C PHE A 572 -3.47 -8.63 25.09
N LEU A 573 -4.66 -8.52 24.50
CA LEU A 573 -4.90 -8.95 23.12
C LEU A 573 -4.13 -8.11 22.09
N GLN A 574 -4.05 -6.79 22.29
CA GLN A 574 -3.30 -5.88 21.41
C GLN A 574 -1.80 -6.19 21.45
N ASP A 575 -1.24 -6.33 22.64
CA ASP A 575 0.17 -6.71 22.84
C ASP A 575 0.45 -8.11 22.28
N TYR A 576 -0.44 -9.08 22.54
CA TYR A 576 -0.31 -10.45 22.03
C TYR A 576 -0.28 -10.46 20.50
N LYS A 577 -1.20 -9.75 19.83
CA LYS A 577 -1.22 -9.60 18.37
C LYS A 577 0.09 -9.02 17.85
N LYS A 578 0.61 -7.97 18.49
CA LYS A 578 1.88 -7.31 18.12
C LYS A 578 3.07 -8.26 18.29
N LEU A 579 3.13 -8.99 19.40
CA LEU A 579 4.20 -9.94 19.72
C LEU A 579 4.18 -11.15 18.79
N LYS A 580 3.01 -11.78 18.58
CA LYS A 580 2.82 -12.90 17.64
C LYS A 580 3.35 -12.55 16.25
N ARG A 581 3.04 -11.35 15.74
CA ARG A 581 3.55 -10.87 14.44
C ARG A 581 5.08 -10.71 14.42
N LYS A 582 5.69 -10.25 15.52
CA LYS A 582 7.13 -9.97 15.60
C LYS A 582 7.99 -11.20 15.85
N ILE A 583 7.45 -12.24 16.50
CA ILE A 583 8.12 -13.54 16.69
C ILE A 583 7.76 -14.57 15.61
N TYR A 584 6.77 -14.30 14.76
CA TYR A 584 6.40 -15.16 13.65
C TYR A 584 7.62 -15.60 12.80
N PRO A 585 8.57 -14.71 12.45
CA PRO A 585 9.76 -15.11 11.70
C PRO A 585 10.70 -16.06 12.44
N CYS A 586 10.66 -16.05 13.78
CA CYS A 586 11.45 -16.92 14.64
C CYS A 586 10.77 -18.27 14.89
N THR A 587 9.44 -18.29 14.89
CA THR A 587 8.61 -19.47 15.19
C THR A 587 8.06 -20.18 13.94
N ASP A 588 8.36 -19.67 12.72
CA ASP A 588 7.96 -20.30 11.46
C ASP A 588 8.60 -21.69 11.31
N THR A 589 7.81 -22.66 10.88
CA THR A 589 8.28 -24.00 10.49
C THR A 589 9.45 -24.01 9.49
N LYS A 590 9.63 -22.94 8.71
CA LYS A 590 10.80 -22.77 7.81
C LYS A 590 12.10 -22.36 8.51
N SER A 591 12.03 -21.72 9.68
CA SER A 591 13.21 -21.30 10.45
C SER A 591 13.71 -22.37 11.42
N LYS A 592 12.95 -23.46 11.64
CA LYS A 592 13.17 -24.53 12.65
C LYS A 592 14.59 -25.10 12.75
N ASN A 593 15.41 -24.98 11.71
CA ASN A 593 16.76 -25.54 11.66
C ASN A 593 17.89 -24.48 11.60
N THR A 594 17.61 -23.20 11.86
CA THR A 594 18.62 -22.12 11.80
C THR A 594 18.70 -21.35 13.11
N CYS A 595 19.87 -21.33 13.76
CA CYS A 595 20.10 -20.56 14.99
C CYS A 595 20.34 -19.07 14.68
N ILE A 596 19.49 -18.18 15.21
CA ILE A 596 19.59 -16.71 15.04
C ILE A 596 19.58 -16.04 16.41
N LYS A 597 20.67 -15.35 16.75
CA LYS A 597 20.85 -14.64 18.03
C LYS A 597 19.75 -13.61 18.27
N GLU A 598 19.40 -12.84 17.24
CA GLU A 598 18.31 -11.86 17.31
C GLU A 598 16.95 -12.51 17.62
N CYS A 599 16.71 -13.77 17.21
CA CYS A 599 15.48 -14.49 17.56
C CYS A 599 15.48 -14.96 19.02
N LYS A 600 16.62 -15.37 19.57
CA LYS A 600 16.76 -15.66 21.01
C LYS A 600 16.39 -14.43 21.83
N GLU A 601 16.98 -13.28 21.50
CA GLU A 601 16.71 -12.00 22.19
C GLU A 601 15.23 -11.56 22.04
N LYS A 602 14.62 -11.75 20.86
CA LYS A 602 13.17 -11.50 20.66
C LYS A 602 12.31 -12.41 21.52
N CYS A 603 12.61 -13.70 21.56
CA CYS A 603 11.85 -14.67 22.35
C CYS A 603 12.09 -14.52 23.86
N GLU A 604 13.26 -14.04 24.28
CA GLU A 604 13.51 -13.57 25.65
C GLU A 604 12.64 -12.36 26.00
N CYS A 605 12.58 -11.33 25.15
CA CYS A 605 11.68 -10.19 25.34
C CYS A 605 10.21 -10.61 25.48
N VAL A 606 9.71 -11.51 24.61
CA VAL A 606 8.33 -12.01 24.72
C VAL A 606 8.13 -12.86 25.97
N SER A 607 9.14 -13.65 26.37
CA SER A 607 9.09 -14.42 27.62
C SER A 607 8.96 -13.52 28.86
N GLU A 608 9.71 -12.42 28.91
CA GLU A 608 9.64 -11.45 30.01
C GLU A 608 8.26 -10.78 30.08
N TRP A 609 7.72 -10.37 28.92
CA TRP A 609 6.36 -9.84 28.85
C TRP A 609 5.33 -10.89 29.31
N LEU A 610 5.48 -12.15 28.88
CA LEU A 610 4.56 -13.23 29.22
C LEU A 610 4.58 -13.56 30.71
N ASN A 611 5.76 -13.61 31.33
CA ASN A 611 5.90 -13.81 32.77
C ASN A 611 5.18 -12.71 33.56
N LYS A 612 5.33 -11.44 33.14
CA LYS A 612 4.65 -10.31 33.76
C LYS A 612 3.12 -10.44 33.61
N LYS A 613 2.64 -10.77 32.41
CA LYS A 613 1.20 -10.95 32.15
C LYS A 613 0.59 -12.14 32.88
N THR A 614 1.35 -13.21 33.07
CA THR A 614 0.93 -14.39 33.86
C THR A 614 0.73 -13.99 35.33
N ASN A 615 1.71 -13.30 35.92
CA ASN A 615 1.61 -12.78 37.30
C ASN A 615 0.46 -11.76 37.47
N GLU A 616 0.24 -10.90 36.46
CA GLU A 616 -0.91 -10.00 36.44
C GLU A 616 -2.24 -10.77 36.45
N TRP A 617 -2.37 -11.78 35.58
CA TRP A 617 -3.58 -12.58 35.44
C TRP A 617 -3.91 -13.38 36.70
N GLU A 618 -2.92 -14.00 37.34
CA GLU A 618 -3.10 -14.71 38.61
C GLU A 618 -3.63 -13.79 39.71
N LYS A 619 -3.12 -12.56 39.80
CA LYS A 619 -3.61 -11.56 40.77
C LYS A 619 -5.04 -11.12 40.47
N ILE A 620 -5.41 -10.97 39.21
CA ILE A 620 -6.77 -10.64 38.75
C ILE A 620 -7.74 -11.78 39.10
N GLU A 621 -7.39 -13.02 38.80
CA GLU A 621 -8.17 -14.21 39.14
C GLU A 621 -8.35 -14.34 40.65
N ASN A 622 -7.26 -14.23 41.42
CA ASN A 622 -7.30 -14.29 42.88
C ASN A 622 -8.20 -13.20 43.47
N HIS A 623 -8.16 -11.97 42.94
CA HIS A 623 -9.05 -10.91 43.39
C HIS A 623 -10.51 -11.23 43.09
N TYR A 624 -10.82 -11.69 41.89
CA TYR A 624 -12.19 -12.04 41.49
C TYR A 624 -12.79 -13.12 42.40
N ASN A 625 -11.98 -14.12 42.78
CA ASN A 625 -12.35 -15.27 43.59
C ASN A 625 -12.45 -14.98 45.11
N LYS A 626 -12.00 -13.80 45.59
CA LYS A 626 -12.15 -13.41 47.02
C LYS A 626 -13.61 -13.24 47.47
N LYS A 627 -14.55 -13.10 46.53
CA LYS A 627 -15.98 -12.98 46.80
C LYS A 627 -16.67 -14.32 46.56
N GLU A 628 -17.46 -14.79 47.53
CA GLU A 628 -18.37 -15.92 47.29
C GLU A 628 -19.42 -15.52 46.24
N ARG A 629 -19.50 -16.31 45.16
CA ARG A 629 -20.43 -16.14 44.03
C ARG A 629 -21.05 -17.51 43.71
N ASP A 630 -22.19 -17.50 43.02
CA ASP A 630 -22.86 -18.74 42.60
C ASP A 630 -21.92 -19.64 41.78
N LYS A 631 -22.05 -20.97 41.95
CA LYS A 631 -21.22 -21.99 41.28
C LYS A 631 -21.22 -21.89 39.74
N GLU A 632 -22.26 -21.30 39.14
CA GLU A 632 -22.39 -21.07 37.70
C GLU A 632 -21.60 -19.84 37.18
N SER A 633 -21.11 -18.96 38.08
CA SER A 633 -20.43 -17.69 37.74
C SER A 633 -18.90 -17.75 37.88
N ASN A 634 -18.30 -18.88 37.48
CA ASN A 634 -16.85 -19.09 37.60
C ASN A 634 -16.03 -18.10 36.74
N PHE A 635 -14.74 -17.91 37.07
CA PHE A 635 -13.86 -16.93 36.42
C PHE A 635 -13.68 -17.18 34.90
N SER A 636 -13.75 -18.45 34.47
CA SER A 636 -13.70 -18.82 33.05
C SER A 636 -14.93 -18.29 32.29
N TYR A 637 -16.13 -18.42 32.86
CA TYR A 637 -17.37 -17.92 32.27
C TYR A 637 -17.37 -16.41 32.09
N ILE A 638 -16.96 -15.63 33.11
CA ILE A 638 -16.93 -14.17 32.99
C ILE A 638 -15.89 -13.72 31.94
N THR A 639 -14.75 -14.39 31.86
CA THR A 639 -13.72 -14.12 30.85
C THR A 639 -14.28 -14.34 29.44
N LYS A 640 -14.97 -15.46 29.23
CA LYS A 640 -15.67 -15.77 27.97
C LYS A 640 -16.73 -14.71 27.65
N PHE A 641 -17.58 -14.37 28.62
CA PHE A 641 -18.63 -13.37 28.47
C PHE A 641 -18.09 -12.00 28.01
N PHE A 642 -16.98 -11.54 28.58
CA PHE A 642 -16.36 -10.29 28.12
C PHE A 642 -15.81 -10.42 26.70
N LEU A 643 -15.16 -11.54 26.35
CA LEU A 643 -14.54 -11.77 25.03
C LEU A 643 -15.57 -11.99 23.91
N GLU A 644 -16.76 -12.51 24.20
CA GLU A 644 -17.85 -12.69 23.22
C GLU A 644 -18.51 -11.38 22.78
N ARG A 645 -18.36 -10.30 23.55
CA ARG A 645 -18.91 -9.00 23.19
C ARG A 645 -18.28 -8.49 21.89
N ASN A 646 -19.09 -7.79 21.10
CA ASN A 646 -18.67 -7.23 19.79
C ASN A 646 -17.36 -6.43 19.86
N THR A 647 -17.04 -5.84 21.02
CA THR A 647 -15.84 -5.04 21.26
C THR A 647 -14.52 -5.78 21.04
N PHE A 648 -14.47 -7.10 21.20
CA PHE A 648 -13.22 -7.88 21.09
C PHE A 648 -13.13 -8.75 19.82
N LYS A 649 -14.18 -8.77 18.98
CA LYS A 649 -14.23 -9.64 17.79
C LYS A 649 -13.05 -9.42 16.84
N ASN A 650 -12.70 -8.16 16.56
CA ASN A 650 -11.60 -7.83 15.64
C ASN A 650 -10.23 -8.23 16.20
N ASP A 651 -10.00 -8.04 17.50
CA ASP A 651 -8.74 -8.42 18.15
C ASP A 651 -8.59 -9.95 18.22
N LEU A 652 -9.67 -10.66 18.53
CA LEU A 652 -9.69 -12.12 18.62
C LEU A 652 -9.44 -12.83 17.29
N VAL A 653 -9.93 -12.30 16.16
CA VAL A 653 -9.70 -12.87 14.81
C VAL A 653 -8.21 -13.02 14.49
N HIS A 654 -7.37 -12.13 15.00
CA HIS A 654 -5.91 -12.17 14.75
C HIS A 654 -5.13 -13.02 15.77
N VAL A 655 -5.73 -13.29 16.93
CA VAL A 655 -5.11 -14.04 18.03
C VAL A 655 -5.36 -15.54 17.89
N LEU A 656 -6.58 -15.94 17.51
CA LEU A 656 -7.01 -17.33 17.31
C LEU A 656 -6.30 -17.99 16.09
N GLU A 657 -6.15 -19.31 16.09
CA GLU A 657 -5.48 -20.08 15.02
C GLU A 657 -6.49 -20.96 14.25
N ASN A 658 -6.22 -21.31 12.98
CA ASN A 658 -6.90 -22.38 12.22
C ASN A 658 -8.43 -22.60 12.44
N ARG A 659 -9.28 -21.66 12.00
CA ARG A 659 -10.76 -21.80 12.09
C ARG A 659 -11.31 -21.97 13.53
N GLU A 660 -10.53 -21.69 14.57
CA GLU A 660 -10.96 -21.70 15.97
C GLU A 660 -12.03 -20.62 16.24
N THR A 661 -12.95 -20.96 17.13
CA THR A 661 -13.96 -20.08 17.72
C THR A 661 -13.82 -20.07 19.24
N ILE A 662 -14.37 -19.05 19.90
CA ILE A 662 -14.37 -18.93 21.38
C ILE A 662 -14.97 -20.18 22.05
N ASN A 663 -15.90 -20.86 21.37
CA ASN A 663 -16.55 -22.07 21.87
C ASN A 663 -15.64 -23.31 21.83
N ASP A 664 -14.57 -23.32 21.03
CA ASP A 664 -13.64 -24.45 20.95
C ASP A 664 -12.76 -24.58 22.21
N PHE A 665 -12.77 -23.56 23.08
CA PHE A 665 -12.05 -23.55 24.34
C PHE A 665 -12.86 -24.13 25.51
N ASP A 666 -14.12 -24.54 25.29
CA ASP A 666 -15.00 -25.04 26.35
C ASP A 666 -14.62 -26.44 26.88
N GLU A 667 -13.77 -27.17 26.16
CA GLU A 667 -13.43 -28.58 26.43
C GLU A 667 -11.98 -28.80 26.93
N ILE A 668 -11.13 -27.75 27.00
CA ILE A 668 -9.72 -27.91 27.34
C ILE A 668 -9.52 -27.92 28.87
N GLN A 669 -9.28 -29.10 29.43
CA GLN A 669 -8.90 -29.33 30.83
C GLN A 669 -7.41 -29.69 30.91
N THR A 670 -6.65 -29.05 31.78
CA THR A 670 -5.23 -29.40 32.02
C THR A 670 -4.98 -29.67 33.50
N CYS A 671 -4.06 -30.59 33.79
CA CYS A 671 -3.56 -30.83 35.14
C CYS A 671 -2.23 -30.10 35.35
N SER A 672 -1.95 -29.69 36.57
CA SER A 672 -0.68 -29.02 36.92
C SER A 672 0.54 -29.95 36.87
N ASN A 673 0.36 -31.27 36.84
CA ASN A 673 1.41 -32.28 36.68
C ASN A 673 0.84 -33.54 36.00
N GLU A 674 1.57 -34.12 35.04
CA GLU A 674 1.14 -35.35 34.31
C GLU A 674 1.03 -36.58 35.23
N ASN A 675 1.73 -36.58 36.37
CA ASN A 675 1.80 -37.72 37.27
C ASN A 675 0.66 -37.81 38.31
N ASP A 676 -0.29 -36.85 38.34
CA ASP A 676 -1.33 -36.80 39.39
C ASP A 676 -2.73 -36.39 38.86
N CYS A 677 -3.01 -36.67 37.59
CA CYS A 677 -4.31 -36.42 36.96
C CYS A 677 -5.38 -37.43 37.42
N THR A 678 -6.04 -37.18 38.54
CA THR A 678 -7.31 -37.83 38.90
C THR A 678 -8.51 -37.03 38.36
N SER A 679 -9.68 -37.66 38.23
CA SER A 679 -10.92 -37.01 37.78
C SER A 679 -11.37 -35.83 38.67
N GLU A 680 -10.84 -35.74 39.89
CA GLU A 680 -11.15 -34.70 40.87
C GLU A 680 -10.26 -33.44 40.74
N ASN A 681 -9.11 -33.52 40.03
CA ASN A 681 -8.10 -32.46 39.95
C ASN A 681 -8.09 -31.68 38.61
N LYS A 682 -9.07 -31.89 37.73
CA LYS A 682 -9.14 -31.20 36.43
C LYS A 682 -9.79 -29.82 36.56
N LYS A 683 -8.98 -28.74 36.52
CA LYS A 683 -9.50 -27.37 36.37
C LYS A 683 -9.80 -27.07 34.90
N LYS A 684 -10.92 -26.39 34.65
CA LYS A 684 -11.25 -25.82 33.33
C LYS A 684 -10.42 -24.54 33.18
N ASN A 685 -9.49 -24.50 32.22
CA ASN A 685 -8.71 -23.30 31.97
C ASN A 685 -9.57 -22.24 31.28
N ASP A 686 -9.32 -20.98 31.60
CA ASP A 686 -9.88 -19.86 30.84
C ASP A 686 -9.08 -19.60 29.54
N ILE A 687 -9.66 -18.85 28.62
CA ILE A 687 -9.11 -18.57 27.28
C ILE A 687 -7.76 -17.84 27.38
N VAL A 688 -7.59 -16.90 28.31
CA VAL A 688 -6.34 -16.14 28.47
C VAL A 688 -5.23 -17.08 28.91
N SER A 689 -5.49 -17.94 29.90
CA SER A 689 -4.55 -18.98 30.33
C SER A 689 -4.14 -19.90 29.18
N ILE A 690 -5.07 -20.29 28.31
CA ILE A 690 -4.77 -21.11 27.13
C ILE A 690 -3.87 -20.35 26.14
N LEU A 691 -4.15 -19.07 25.87
CA LEU A 691 -3.34 -18.23 24.99
C LEU A 691 -1.92 -18.01 25.53
N ILE A 692 -1.79 -17.82 26.85
CA ILE A 692 -0.52 -17.71 27.56
C ILE A 692 0.27 -19.01 27.39
N ASN A 693 -0.33 -20.16 27.71
CA ASN A 693 0.32 -21.47 27.60
C ASN A 693 0.79 -21.77 26.16
N ARG A 694 -0.05 -21.49 25.15
CA ARG A 694 0.32 -21.66 23.74
C ARG A 694 1.52 -20.80 23.36
N LEU A 695 1.55 -19.55 23.79
CA LEU A 695 2.65 -18.65 23.50
C LEU A 695 3.93 -19.08 24.25
N GLN A 696 3.78 -19.56 25.49
CA GLN A 696 4.89 -20.10 26.29
C GLN A 696 5.54 -21.31 25.61
N HIS A 697 4.76 -22.24 25.08
CA HIS A 697 5.28 -23.37 24.30
C HIS A 697 6.08 -22.89 23.07
N LYS A 698 5.53 -21.94 22.29
CA LYS A 698 6.23 -21.38 21.12
C LYS A 698 7.53 -20.65 21.49
N ILE A 699 7.56 -19.98 22.64
CA ILE A 699 8.76 -19.32 23.16
C ILE A 699 9.79 -20.35 23.62
N HIS A 700 9.37 -21.42 24.30
CA HIS A 700 10.26 -22.49 24.73
C HIS A 700 10.96 -23.12 23.53
N ASP A 701 10.20 -23.47 22.49
CA ASP A 701 10.74 -23.98 21.23
C ASP A 701 11.71 -22.98 20.59
N CYS A 702 11.32 -21.70 20.51
CA CYS A 702 12.16 -20.63 19.97
C CYS A 702 13.47 -20.45 20.73
N LYS A 703 13.45 -20.47 22.07
CA LYS A 703 14.63 -20.31 22.91
C LYS A 703 15.59 -21.47 22.73
N ASN A 704 15.09 -22.71 22.70
CA ASN A 704 15.91 -23.91 22.52
C ASN A 704 16.54 -23.97 21.12
N GLN A 705 15.78 -23.60 20.10
CA GLN A 705 16.23 -23.59 18.70
C GLN A 705 17.31 -22.55 18.42
N HIS A 706 17.34 -21.47 19.20
CA HIS A 706 18.26 -20.35 19.01
C HIS A 706 19.31 -20.24 20.13
N ASP A 707 19.50 -21.29 20.94
CA ASP A 707 20.52 -21.30 21.98
C ASP A 707 21.92 -21.58 21.42
N GLU A 708 22.92 -20.83 21.92
CA GLU A 708 24.32 -20.94 21.47
C GLU A 708 25.01 -22.18 22.05
N HIS A 709 24.48 -22.76 23.14
CA HIS A 709 25.07 -23.94 23.79
C HIS A 709 24.67 -25.26 23.13
N THR A 710 23.59 -25.26 22.35
CA THR A 710 23.08 -26.43 21.61
C THR A 710 23.50 -26.45 20.14
N HIS A 711 24.05 -25.34 19.61
CA HIS A 711 24.45 -25.19 18.21
C HIS A 711 25.80 -24.48 18.04
N GLU A 712 26.76 -25.11 17.35
CA GLU A 712 28.06 -24.48 17.02
C GLU A 712 27.87 -23.35 15.97
N ASN A 713 27.85 -22.10 16.45
CA ASN A 713 27.76 -20.81 15.72
C ASN A 713 26.36 -20.34 15.26
N CYS A 714 25.76 -19.42 16.02
CA CYS A 714 24.50 -18.73 15.71
C CYS A 714 24.70 -17.41 14.92
N CYS A 715 23.79 -17.10 13.99
CA CYS A 715 23.84 -15.87 13.17
C CYS A 715 23.40 -14.62 13.95
N LYS A 716 23.91 -13.42 13.60
CA LYS A 716 23.69 -12.19 14.40
C LYS A 716 22.33 -11.49 14.21
N THR A 717 21.73 -11.44 13.01
CA THR A 717 20.54 -10.58 12.74
C THR A 717 19.51 -11.21 11.78
N LEU A 718 18.23 -10.85 11.92
CA LEU A 718 17.09 -11.23 11.06
C LEU A 718 17.07 -10.45 9.73
N PRO A 719 16.55 -11.03 8.63
CA PRO A 719 16.20 -10.28 7.42
C PRO A 719 15.04 -9.29 7.65
N LYS A 720 15.09 -8.12 7.00
CA LYS A 720 13.98 -7.13 7.01
C LYS A 720 12.80 -7.63 6.17
N ILE A 721 11.63 -7.70 6.78
CA ILE A 721 10.34 -7.91 6.12
C ILE A 721 9.94 -6.58 5.45
N THR A 722 9.71 -6.59 4.14
CA THR A 722 9.05 -5.49 3.42
C THR A 722 7.57 -5.80 3.33
N ASP A 723 6.80 -5.37 4.34
CA ASP A 723 5.37 -5.15 4.21
C ASP A 723 5.11 -3.67 4.49
N ASP A 724 4.51 -3.00 3.50
CA ASP A 724 3.90 -1.69 3.62
C ASP A 724 2.69 -1.81 4.58
N ASP A 725 2.91 -1.57 5.86
CA ASP A 725 2.17 -0.59 6.67
C ASP A 725 2.45 -0.72 8.19
N GLU A 726 2.78 0.44 8.75
CA GLU A 726 2.80 0.87 10.16
C GLU A 726 3.79 0.25 11.17
N GLU A 727 4.54 1.18 11.78
CA GLU A 727 5.47 1.07 12.91
C GLU A 727 6.82 0.36 12.66
N ASN A 728 7.74 1.02 11.96
CA ASN A 728 9.18 0.83 12.17
C ASN A 728 9.93 2.14 11.83
N GLU A 729 10.03 3.06 12.79
CA GLU A 729 10.77 4.32 12.61
C GLU A 729 12.04 4.47 13.42
N ASP A 730 12.49 3.43 14.12
CA ASP A 730 13.70 3.53 14.93
C ASP A 730 14.61 2.31 14.70
N GLN A 731 15.52 2.41 13.74
CA GLN A 731 16.81 1.75 13.85
C GLN A 731 17.90 2.68 13.31
N GLU A 732 18.83 3.04 14.20
CA GLU A 732 20.06 3.76 13.89
C GLU A 732 20.89 2.96 12.87
N GLN A 733 21.28 3.62 11.78
CA GLN A 733 22.31 3.12 10.90
C GLN A 733 23.66 3.21 11.61
N THR A 734 24.13 2.08 12.14
CA THR A 734 25.56 1.80 12.19
C THR A 734 25.79 0.52 11.42
N SER A 735 26.71 0.59 10.46
CA SER A 735 27.11 -0.52 9.59
C SER A 735 28.17 -1.34 10.29
N PRO A 736 27.84 -2.57 10.71
CA PRO A 736 28.80 -3.67 10.63
C PRO A 736 28.27 -4.77 9.71
N THR A 737 29.23 -5.41 9.03
CA THR A 737 29.05 -6.47 8.03
C THR A 737 28.13 -7.59 8.53
N PRO A 738 26.99 -7.83 7.85
CA PRO A 738 26.13 -8.98 8.12
C PRO A 738 26.80 -10.29 7.70
N CYS A 739 26.73 -11.33 8.51
CA CYS A 739 26.94 -12.69 8.02
C CYS A 739 25.75 -13.05 7.12
N GLY A 740 26.03 -13.25 5.82
CA GLY A 740 25.15 -13.93 4.87
C GLY A 740 24.02 -13.07 4.31
N SER A 741 24.28 -12.35 3.22
CA SER A 741 23.25 -12.03 2.25
C SER A 741 22.66 -13.32 1.68
N GLY A 742 21.65 -13.86 2.34
CA GLY A 742 20.51 -14.50 1.70
C GLY A 742 19.30 -13.81 2.33
N GLU A 743 18.48 -13.04 1.61
CA GLU A 743 17.38 -13.61 0.83
C GLU A 743 16.99 -15.01 1.32
N SER A 744 15.71 -15.34 1.39
CA SER A 744 15.39 -16.75 1.12
C SER A 744 15.87 -17.03 -0.31
N SER A 745 17.15 -17.36 -0.49
CA SER A 745 17.36 -18.59 -1.18
C SER A 745 16.67 -19.63 -0.34
N PHE A 746 15.49 -20.01 -0.80
CA PHE A 746 15.37 -21.41 -1.17
C PHE A 746 16.76 -21.91 -1.60
N THR A 747 17.51 -22.50 -0.68
CA THR A 747 18.65 -23.31 -1.08
C THR A 747 18.02 -24.41 -1.88
N ASN A 748 18.26 -24.34 -3.18
CA ASN A 748 17.67 -25.27 -4.09
C ASN A 748 18.30 -26.63 -3.80
N PRO A 749 17.55 -27.62 -3.28
CA PRO A 749 18.11 -28.92 -2.92
C PRO A 749 18.57 -29.70 -4.16
N CYS A 750 18.28 -29.21 -5.37
CA CYS A 750 18.70 -29.81 -6.62
C CYS A 750 20.05 -29.25 -7.15
N VAL A 751 20.86 -28.61 -6.30
CA VAL A 751 22.18 -28.06 -6.68
C VAL A 751 23.25 -28.55 -5.71
N ASP A 752 24.19 -29.37 -6.21
CA ASP A 752 25.19 -30.12 -5.42
C ASP A 752 26.32 -29.28 -4.78
N LYS A 753 26.23 -27.94 -4.77
CA LYS A 753 27.24 -27.09 -4.13
C LYS A 753 26.58 -25.92 -3.41
N SER A 754 26.90 -25.81 -2.13
CA SER A 754 26.55 -24.74 -1.20
C SER A 754 26.44 -23.35 -1.86
N GLY A 755 25.24 -22.75 -1.84
CA GLY A 755 25.10 -21.30 -1.73
C GLY A 755 24.87 -20.46 -3.00
N ALA A 756 24.41 -21.01 -4.13
CA ALA A 756 23.91 -20.15 -5.21
C ALA A 756 22.53 -19.59 -4.82
N THR A 757 22.43 -18.31 -4.46
CA THR A 757 21.17 -17.58 -4.32
C THR A 757 21.00 -16.72 -5.58
N PRO A 758 19.83 -16.72 -6.26
CA PRO A 758 19.68 -15.91 -7.46
C PRO A 758 19.50 -14.44 -7.06
N THR A 759 20.50 -13.60 -7.38
CA THR A 759 20.47 -12.13 -7.24
C THR A 759 19.26 -11.46 -7.90
N LYS A 760 18.70 -12.05 -8.97
CA LYS A 760 17.44 -11.62 -9.59
C LYS A 760 16.54 -12.82 -9.91
N THR A 761 15.26 -12.70 -9.57
CA THR A 761 14.23 -13.72 -9.87
C THR A 761 13.75 -13.66 -11.32
N LEU A 762 13.11 -14.73 -11.78
CA LEU A 762 12.50 -14.81 -13.12
C LEU A 762 11.54 -13.64 -13.40
N THR A 763 10.72 -13.28 -12.41
CA THR A 763 9.75 -12.18 -12.54
C THR A 763 10.44 -10.83 -12.69
N VAL A 764 11.54 -10.58 -11.97
CA VAL A 764 12.30 -9.32 -12.10
C VAL A 764 12.90 -9.22 -13.51
N VAL A 765 13.48 -10.30 -14.03
CA VAL A 765 14.01 -10.32 -15.40
C VAL A 765 12.90 -10.13 -16.44
N ALA A 766 11.74 -10.76 -16.24
CA ALA A 766 10.58 -10.55 -17.12
C ALA A 766 10.05 -9.11 -17.08
N THR A 767 10.08 -8.45 -15.92
CA THR A 767 9.75 -7.02 -15.78
C THR A 767 10.74 -6.15 -16.54
N ASP A 768 12.05 -6.38 -16.35
CA ASP A 768 13.11 -5.64 -17.05
C ASP A 768 12.94 -5.76 -18.59
N ILE A 769 12.67 -6.98 -19.08
CA ILE A 769 12.38 -7.23 -20.51
C ILE A 769 11.13 -6.50 -20.97
N GLN A 770 10.05 -6.55 -20.18
CA GLN A 770 8.79 -5.92 -20.55
C GLN A 770 8.95 -4.40 -20.66
N GLU A 771 9.70 -3.78 -19.75
CA GLU A 771 10.00 -2.35 -19.81
C GLU A 771 10.81 -1.98 -21.05
N GLU A 772 11.81 -2.79 -21.41
CA GLU A 772 12.57 -2.61 -22.65
C GLU A 772 11.69 -2.77 -23.90
N VAL A 773 10.84 -3.79 -23.94
CA VAL A 773 9.92 -4.04 -25.05
C VAL A 773 8.89 -2.92 -25.15
N HIS A 774 8.39 -2.41 -24.01
CA HIS A 774 7.46 -1.28 -24.00
C HIS A 774 8.09 -0.02 -24.61
N LYS A 775 9.33 0.31 -24.23
CA LYS A 775 10.07 1.45 -24.81
C LYS A 775 10.26 1.29 -26.31
N LYS A 776 10.75 0.13 -26.75
CA LYS A 776 10.97 -0.17 -28.18
C LYS A 776 9.68 -0.18 -28.98
N MET A 777 8.60 -0.73 -28.42
CA MET A 777 7.28 -0.73 -29.03
C MET A 777 6.81 0.71 -29.29
N VAL A 778 6.96 1.61 -28.32
CA VAL A 778 6.59 3.02 -28.46
C VAL A 778 7.46 3.72 -29.51
N GLU A 779 8.76 3.43 -29.53
CA GLU A 779 9.69 3.94 -30.56
C GLU A 779 9.31 3.47 -31.97
N ASN A 780 9.06 2.17 -32.14
CA ASN A 780 8.76 1.55 -33.43
C ASN A 780 7.37 1.95 -33.94
N SER A 781 6.35 1.89 -33.08
CA SER A 781 4.97 2.23 -33.48
C SER A 781 4.74 3.75 -33.59
N GLY A 782 5.54 4.55 -32.90
CA GLY A 782 5.24 5.94 -32.62
C GLY A 782 3.98 6.09 -31.75
N THR A 783 3.75 7.30 -31.27
CA THR A 783 2.54 7.62 -30.50
C THR A 783 1.53 8.41 -31.33
N ASP A 784 0.26 8.23 -31.05
CA ASP A 784 -0.78 9.15 -31.49
C ASP A 784 -0.75 10.45 -30.67
N SER A 785 -1.70 11.35 -30.94
CA SER A 785 -1.82 12.64 -30.24
C SER A 785 -2.16 12.52 -28.75
N SER A 786 -2.48 11.33 -28.23
CA SER A 786 -2.77 11.08 -26.82
C SER A 786 -1.60 10.46 -26.05
N GLY A 787 -0.47 10.23 -26.75
CA GLY A 787 0.71 9.56 -26.19
C GLY A 787 0.61 8.03 -26.19
N GLU A 788 -0.46 7.46 -26.76
CA GLU A 788 -0.64 6.01 -26.86
C GLU A 788 -0.05 5.48 -28.17
N SER A 789 0.42 4.22 -28.16
CA SER A 789 0.94 3.58 -29.36
C SER A 789 -0.08 3.62 -30.50
N LYS A 790 0.37 3.96 -31.71
CA LYS A 790 -0.48 3.87 -32.92
C LYS A 790 -0.93 2.44 -33.25
N LEU A 791 -0.33 1.42 -32.63
CA LEU A 791 -0.76 0.02 -32.73
C LEU A 791 -1.89 -0.34 -31.75
N LYS A 792 -2.21 0.54 -30.80
CA LYS A 792 -3.29 0.29 -29.86
C LYS A 792 -4.63 0.26 -30.61
N GLY A 793 -5.33 -0.85 -30.46
CA GLY A 793 -6.64 -1.07 -31.04
C GLY A 793 -7.71 -0.35 -30.22
N ASP A 794 -8.52 0.45 -30.89
CA ASP A 794 -9.82 0.91 -30.42
C ASP A 794 -10.94 0.00 -30.94
N ILE A 795 -11.58 -0.76 -30.06
CA ILE A 795 -12.67 -1.70 -30.41
C ILE A 795 -13.90 -1.01 -31.02
N SER A 796 -14.15 0.26 -30.69
CA SER A 796 -15.31 1.01 -31.22
C SER A 796 -15.18 1.24 -32.74
N ARG A 797 -13.94 1.21 -33.23
CA ARG A 797 -13.59 1.35 -34.66
C ARG A 797 -13.57 0.00 -35.39
N GLY A 798 -13.69 -1.12 -34.68
CA GLY A 798 -13.76 -2.46 -35.26
C GLY A 798 -14.99 -2.66 -36.14
N LYS A 799 -14.88 -3.55 -37.14
CA LYS A 799 -15.99 -3.93 -38.02
C LYS A 799 -16.25 -5.43 -37.95
N PHE A 800 -17.24 -5.80 -37.17
CA PHE A 800 -17.63 -7.18 -36.92
C PHE A 800 -18.71 -7.68 -37.90
N TYR A 801 -18.94 -8.99 -37.91
CA TYR A 801 -19.93 -9.66 -38.77
C TYR A 801 -21.33 -9.02 -38.65
N GLU A 802 -22.10 -8.95 -39.75
CA GLU A 802 -23.39 -8.23 -39.90
C GLU A 802 -23.36 -6.69 -39.82
N GLY A 803 -22.18 -6.07 -39.77
CA GLY A 803 -22.11 -4.59 -39.72
C GLY A 803 -22.65 -4.00 -38.42
N ARG A 804 -22.82 -4.84 -37.38
CA ARG A 804 -23.20 -4.40 -36.03
C ARG A 804 -22.13 -3.44 -35.53
N LYS A 805 -22.53 -2.18 -35.35
CA LYS A 805 -21.69 -1.20 -34.66
C LYS A 805 -21.69 -1.57 -33.19
N VAL A 806 -20.52 -1.41 -32.59
CA VAL A 806 -20.33 -1.34 -31.15
C VAL A 806 -20.96 -0.04 -30.64
N ASN A 807 -22.27 0.09 -30.76
CA ASN A 807 -22.99 1.27 -30.27
C ASN A 807 -23.04 1.13 -28.75
N TYR A 808 -22.22 1.93 -28.06
CA TYR A 808 -22.16 2.22 -26.61
C TYR A 808 -20.93 1.80 -25.78
N LEU A 809 -19.85 1.22 -26.32
CA LEU A 809 -18.69 0.90 -25.47
C LEU A 809 -17.79 2.13 -25.20
N GLU A 810 -18.12 2.93 -24.17
CA GLU A 810 -17.10 3.71 -23.45
C GLU A 810 -16.16 2.74 -22.69
N ALA A 811 -14.95 3.19 -22.32
CA ALA A 811 -13.85 2.39 -21.75
C ALA A 811 -14.16 1.53 -20.48
N LYS A 812 -15.41 1.51 -20.01
CA LYS A 812 -15.94 0.68 -18.92
C LYS A 812 -16.63 -0.62 -19.37
N GLN A 813 -16.79 -0.88 -20.67
CA GLN A 813 -17.65 -1.96 -21.17
C GLN A 813 -16.93 -3.13 -21.90
N ILE A 814 -15.61 -3.33 -21.74
CA ILE A 814 -14.89 -4.49 -22.33
C ILE A 814 -15.56 -5.83 -21.95
N CYS A 815 -16.19 -5.91 -20.78
CA CYS A 815 -16.92 -7.10 -20.34
C CYS A 815 -18.22 -7.37 -21.10
N ASP A 816 -18.72 -6.43 -21.89
CA ASP A 816 -19.99 -6.55 -22.62
C ASP A 816 -19.81 -7.15 -24.02
N ILE A 817 -18.56 -7.40 -24.45
CA ILE A 817 -18.29 -8.11 -25.71
C ILE A 817 -18.83 -9.54 -25.64
N THR A 818 -19.46 -9.96 -26.73
CA THR A 818 -20.08 -11.28 -26.90
C THR A 818 -19.55 -11.96 -28.16
N ILE A 819 -19.91 -13.23 -28.38
CA ILE A 819 -19.56 -13.97 -29.61
C ILE A 819 -20.06 -13.29 -30.89
N GLU A 820 -21.01 -12.36 -30.79
CA GLU A 820 -21.52 -11.60 -31.93
C GLU A 820 -20.52 -10.59 -32.48
N HIS A 821 -19.56 -10.17 -31.64
CA HIS A 821 -18.51 -9.21 -31.96
C HIS A 821 -17.26 -9.89 -32.53
N SER A 822 -17.42 -11.03 -33.21
CA SER A 822 -16.33 -11.79 -33.82
C SER A 822 -16.50 -11.87 -35.34
N ASN A 823 -15.38 -11.86 -36.05
CA ASN A 823 -15.34 -12.07 -37.51
C ASN A 823 -15.11 -13.54 -37.90
N ALA A 824 -15.31 -14.48 -36.97
CA ALA A 824 -15.25 -15.90 -37.26
C ALA A 824 -16.39 -16.34 -38.20
N GLU A 825 -16.08 -17.21 -39.16
CA GLU A 825 -17.07 -17.84 -40.04
C GLU A 825 -18.09 -18.65 -39.22
N ARG A 826 -19.37 -18.30 -39.30
CA ARG A 826 -20.42 -18.90 -38.44
C ARG A 826 -20.89 -20.28 -38.91
N GLN A 827 -20.86 -20.55 -40.22
CA GLN A 827 -21.35 -21.80 -40.79
C GLN A 827 -20.47 -22.27 -41.95
N ASN A 828 -20.03 -23.52 -41.87
CA ASN A 828 -19.51 -24.29 -43.00
C ASN A 828 -20.19 -25.69 -42.99
N ARG A 829 -20.19 -26.40 -44.12
CA ARG A 829 -20.80 -27.74 -44.28
C ARG A 829 -20.31 -28.78 -43.26
N ALA A 830 -19.18 -28.56 -42.59
CA ALA A 830 -18.56 -29.48 -41.63
C ALA A 830 -18.45 -28.96 -40.18
N TYR A 831 -18.81 -27.71 -39.89
CA TYR A 831 -18.55 -27.08 -38.59
C TYR A 831 -19.55 -25.93 -38.30
N LYS A 832 -20.10 -25.93 -37.07
CA LYS A 832 -21.00 -24.89 -36.57
C LYS A 832 -20.31 -24.15 -35.41
N TYR A 833 -20.03 -22.87 -35.60
CA TYR A 833 -19.39 -22.04 -34.60
C TYR A 833 -20.40 -21.60 -33.53
N GLU A 834 -20.11 -21.90 -32.26
CA GLU A 834 -20.93 -21.53 -31.09
C GLU A 834 -20.17 -20.62 -30.11
N GLY A 835 -19.00 -20.10 -30.52
CA GLY A 835 -18.12 -19.25 -29.70
C GLY A 835 -16.67 -19.74 -29.63
N PRO A 836 -15.78 -19.01 -28.93
CA PRO A 836 -14.34 -19.30 -28.91
C PRO A 836 -13.95 -20.70 -28.40
N CYS A 837 -14.81 -21.33 -27.59
CA CYS A 837 -14.57 -22.67 -27.05
C CYS A 837 -15.16 -23.81 -27.91
N THR A 838 -15.69 -23.53 -29.10
CA THR A 838 -16.32 -24.53 -29.97
C THR A 838 -15.32 -25.61 -30.38
N GLY A 839 -15.72 -26.88 -30.35
CA GLY A 839 -14.85 -28.02 -30.70
C GLY A 839 -13.72 -28.30 -29.71
N LYS A 840 -13.59 -27.52 -28.62
CA LYS A 840 -12.58 -27.75 -27.57
C LYS A 840 -13.10 -28.77 -26.55
N ASN A 841 -12.22 -29.66 -26.10
CA ASN A 841 -12.59 -30.75 -25.20
C ASN A 841 -13.10 -30.20 -23.86
N GLN A 842 -14.25 -30.71 -23.43
CA GLN A 842 -14.88 -30.35 -22.17
C GLN A 842 -14.16 -30.90 -20.94
N GLU A 843 -13.27 -31.89 -21.11
CA GLU A 843 -12.56 -32.62 -20.06
C GLU A 843 -11.10 -32.15 -19.87
N ARG A 844 -10.87 -30.83 -19.89
CA ARG A 844 -9.57 -30.22 -19.54
C ARG A 844 -9.36 -30.21 -18.02
N PHE A 845 -8.10 -30.18 -17.56
CA PHE A 845 -7.71 -30.19 -16.14
C PHE A 845 -7.92 -31.51 -15.39
N LYS A 846 -7.82 -32.64 -16.09
CA LYS A 846 -7.90 -33.97 -15.46
C LYS A 846 -6.58 -34.35 -14.80
N ILE A 847 -6.59 -34.48 -13.46
CA ILE A 847 -5.43 -34.93 -12.68
C ILE A 847 -5.04 -36.36 -13.08
N GLY A 848 -3.78 -36.55 -13.43
CA GLY A 848 -3.22 -37.85 -13.82
C GLY A 848 -3.38 -38.21 -15.30
N LYS A 849 -4.10 -37.39 -16.08
CA LYS A 849 -4.09 -37.52 -17.55
C LYS A 849 -2.73 -37.06 -18.07
N GLU A 850 -2.10 -37.96 -18.82
CA GLU A 850 -0.80 -37.74 -19.43
C GLU A 850 -0.83 -36.55 -20.38
N TRP A 851 0.19 -35.69 -20.30
CA TRP A 851 0.34 -34.57 -21.22
C TRP A 851 0.71 -35.11 -22.59
N SER A 852 -0.08 -34.75 -23.59
CA SER A 852 0.05 -35.37 -24.90
C SER A 852 1.17 -34.72 -25.72
N TYR A 853 1.96 -35.56 -26.38
CA TYR A 853 2.47 -35.29 -27.71
C TYR A 853 1.54 -36.10 -28.62
N LYS A 854 0.59 -35.50 -29.35
CA LYS A 854 -0.34 -36.33 -30.15
C LYS A 854 0.43 -37.08 -31.25
N ASN A 855 0.22 -38.40 -31.31
CA ASN A 855 0.92 -39.39 -32.14
C ASN A 855 0.75 -39.25 -33.67
N ASP A 856 1.82 -39.69 -34.34
CA ASP A 856 2.04 -40.31 -35.67
C ASP A 856 1.48 -39.72 -36.98
N GLN A 857 0.42 -38.90 -37.00
CA GLN A 857 -0.05 -38.27 -38.26
C GLN A 857 0.10 -36.74 -38.31
N ASN A 858 0.29 -36.08 -37.16
CA ASN A 858 0.44 -34.63 -37.04
C ASN A 858 1.59 -34.28 -36.08
N LYS A 859 2.82 -34.72 -36.41
CA LYS A 859 4.00 -34.55 -35.55
C LYS A 859 4.18 -33.07 -35.14
N PRO A 860 4.38 -32.71 -33.86
CA PRO A 860 4.83 -31.37 -33.47
C PRO A 860 6.29 -31.12 -33.88
N THR A 861 6.68 -29.85 -34.00
CA THR A 861 8.07 -29.41 -34.24
C THR A 861 8.95 -29.63 -32.99
N HIS A 862 8.34 -29.75 -31.79
CA HIS A 862 8.99 -29.78 -30.48
C HIS A 862 8.44 -30.91 -29.58
N PRO A 863 8.78 -32.20 -29.84
CA PRO A 863 8.30 -33.35 -29.05
C PRO A 863 8.67 -33.29 -27.55
N GLU A 864 9.63 -32.45 -27.19
CA GLU A 864 10.16 -32.26 -25.84
C GLU A 864 9.46 -31.15 -25.03
N ALA A 865 8.52 -30.41 -25.63
CA ALA A 865 7.85 -29.29 -24.96
C ALA A 865 6.64 -29.68 -24.09
N TYR A 866 6.08 -30.89 -24.26
CA TYR A 866 4.86 -31.42 -23.61
C TYR A 866 3.75 -30.38 -23.39
N MET A 867 2.70 -30.43 -24.21
CA MET A 867 1.67 -29.40 -24.19
C MET A 867 0.69 -29.54 -23.02
N PRO A 868 0.40 -28.46 -22.27
CA PRO A 868 -0.63 -28.47 -21.23
C PRO A 868 -2.02 -28.77 -21.80
N GLN A 869 -2.84 -29.54 -21.07
CA GLN A 869 -4.25 -29.75 -21.42
C GLN A 869 -5.02 -28.42 -21.55
N ARG A 870 -4.61 -27.40 -20.79
CA ARG A 870 -5.13 -26.04 -20.85
C ARG A 870 -4.90 -25.40 -22.23
N ARG A 871 -3.67 -25.50 -22.75
CA ARG A 871 -3.30 -24.98 -24.07
C ARG A 871 -3.93 -25.80 -25.20
N GLU A 872 -3.94 -27.13 -25.09
CA GLU A 872 -4.53 -28.04 -26.10
C GLU A 872 -6.01 -27.73 -26.38
N HIS A 873 -6.73 -27.29 -25.34
CA HIS A 873 -8.17 -27.04 -25.39
C HIS A 873 -8.52 -25.58 -25.04
N MET A 874 -7.59 -24.66 -25.35
CA MET A 874 -7.79 -23.23 -25.17
C MET A 874 -8.90 -22.71 -26.08
N CYS A 875 -9.68 -21.75 -25.59
CA CYS A 875 -10.79 -21.15 -26.32
C CYS A 875 -10.32 -20.13 -27.38
N THR A 876 -9.71 -20.63 -28.46
CA THR A 876 -9.19 -19.85 -29.61
C THR A 876 -9.90 -20.13 -30.92
N SER A 877 -11.02 -20.86 -30.91
CA SER A 877 -11.66 -21.33 -32.14
C SER A 877 -12.12 -20.20 -33.06
N ASN A 878 -12.48 -19.05 -32.49
CA ASN A 878 -12.81 -17.87 -33.28
C ASN A 878 -11.61 -17.34 -34.08
N LEU A 879 -10.40 -17.39 -33.51
CA LEU A 879 -9.15 -16.99 -34.17
C LEU A 879 -8.74 -17.99 -35.27
N GLU A 880 -9.02 -19.28 -35.06
CA GLU A 880 -8.76 -20.36 -36.02
C GLU A 880 -9.64 -20.25 -37.28
N HIS A 881 -10.82 -19.62 -37.16
CA HIS A 881 -11.85 -19.53 -38.19
C HIS A 881 -12.18 -18.09 -38.62
N LEU A 882 -11.26 -17.14 -38.45
CA LEU A 882 -11.46 -15.74 -38.90
C LEU A 882 -11.72 -15.65 -40.41
N ASP A 883 -12.79 -14.95 -40.80
CA ASP A 883 -13.00 -14.53 -42.18
C ASP A 883 -12.08 -13.35 -42.51
N ILE A 884 -10.88 -13.66 -43.01
CA ILE A 884 -9.89 -12.66 -43.43
C ILE A 884 -10.35 -11.78 -44.60
N ARG A 885 -11.42 -12.14 -45.32
CA ARG A 885 -12.00 -11.32 -46.39
C ARG A 885 -12.99 -10.29 -45.84
N SER A 886 -13.47 -10.48 -44.62
CA SER A 886 -14.40 -9.55 -43.97
C SER A 886 -13.86 -8.13 -43.97
N LYS A 887 -14.75 -7.14 -44.16
CA LYS A 887 -14.38 -5.72 -44.30
C LYS A 887 -13.54 -5.19 -43.13
N GLY A 888 -13.71 -5.76 -41.94
CA GLY A 888 -12.94 -5.39 -40.76
C GLY A 888 -11.49 -5.85 -40.79
N LEU A 889 -11.21 -7.03 -41.35
CA LEU A 889 -9.86 -7.63 -41.36
C LEU A 889 -9.10 -7.41 -42.69
N SER A 890 -9.81 -7.16 -43.78
CA SER A 890 -9.23 -6.91 -45.11
C SER A 890 -8.89 -5.44 -45.40
N ASN A 891 -9.26 -4.52 -44.50
CA ASN A 891 -9.01 -3.09 -44.64
C ASN A 891 -8.05 -2.57 -43.55
N GLY A 892 -6.93 -1.96 -43.95
CA GLY A 892 -5.89 -1.44 -43.05
C GLY A 892 -6.38 -0.41 -42.02
N SER A 893 -7.48 0.30 -42.29
CA SER A 893 -8.06 1.27 -41.36
C SER A 893 -8.86 0.62 -40.22
N PHE A 894 -9.23 -0.66 -40.35
CA PHE A 894 -10.06 -1.40 -39.38
C PHE A 894 -9.38 -2.66 -38.84
N ALA A 895 -8.36 -3.19 -39.52
CA ALA A 895 -7.76 -4.50 -39.24
C ALA A 895 -7.25 -4.64 -37.80
N SER A 896 -6.49 -3.65 -37.29
CA SER A 896 -5.98 -3.68 -35.91
C SER A 896 -7.11 -3.66 -34.87
N HIS A 897 -8.09 -2.78 -35.08
CA HIS A 897 -9.26 -2.61 -34.22
C HIS A 897 -10.14 -3.86 -34.15
N THR A 898 -10.38 -4.48 -35.31
CA THR A 898 -11.20 -5.66 -35.46
C THR A 898 -10.49 -6.88 -34.86
N LEU A 899 -9.20 -7.04 -35.14
CA LEU A 899 -8.38 -8.10 -34.55
C LEU A 899 -8.38 -8.02 -33.01
N LEU A 900 -8.28 -6.81 -32.43
CA LEU A 900 -8.37 -6.65 -30.98
C LEU A 900 -9.68 -7.22 -30.44
N GLY A 901 -10.82 -6.90 -31.06
CA GLY A 901 -12.13 -7.44 -30.66
C GLY A 901 -12.15 -8.97 -30.62
N ASP A 902 -11.66 -9.63 -31.68
CA ASP A 902 -11.59 -11.09 -31.74
C ASP A 902 -10.67 -11.70 -30.65
N VAL A 903 -9.53 -11.04 -30.34
CA VAL A 903 -8.62 -11.47 -29.28
C VAL A 903 -9.23 -11.29 -27.89
N LEU A 904 -9.95 -10.19 -27.64
CA LEU A 904 -10.63 -9.95 -26.37
C LEU A 904 -11.71 -11.00 -26.10
N ILE A 905 -12.44 -11.42 -27.14
CA ILE A 905 -13.46 -12.47 -27.03
C ILE A 905 -12.81 -13.82 -26.69
N ALA A 906 -11.74 -14.20 -27.38
CA ALA A 906 -10.99 -15.42 -27.05
C ALA A 906 -10.52 -15.40 -25.58
N ALA A 907 -9.94 -14.29 -25.12
CA ALA A 907 -9.42 -14.13 -23.77
C ALA A 907 -10.51 -14.20 -22.69
N LYS A 908 -11.63 -13.49 -22.88
CA LYS A 908 -12.79 -13.52 -21.96
C LYS A 908 -13.35 -14.92 -21.80
N TYR A 909 -13.65 -15.58 -22.92
CA TYR A 909 -14.26 -16.92 -22.89
C TYR A 909 -13.30 -17.99 -22.38
N GLU A 910 -11.99 -17.84 -22.61
CA GLU A 910 -10.99 -18.72 -22.00
C GLU A 910 -11.01 -18.62 -20.47
N ALA A 911 -11.03 -17.40 -19.92
CA ALA A 911 -11.11 -17.21 -18.46
C ALA A 911 -12.41 -17.76 -17.85
N GLU A 912 -13.56 -17.55 -18.52
CA GLU A 912 -14.85 -18.12 -18.11
C GLU A 912 -14.84 -19.65 -18.17
N ASN A 913 -14.25 -20.22 -19.21
CA ASN A 913 -14.14 -21.66 -19.37
C ASN A 913 -13.24 -22.27 -18.28
N ILE A 914 -12.08 -21.66 -18.00
CA ILE A 914 -11.19 -22.10 -16.91
C ILE A 914 -11.97 -22.22 -15.60
N LYS A 915 -12.65 -21.14 -15.20
CA LYS A 915 -13.45 -21.09 -13.98
C LYS A 915 -14.51 -22.19 -13.94
N LYS A 916 -15.29 -22.32 -15.01
CA LYS A 916 -16.37 -23.32 -15.12
C LYS A 916 -15.84 -24.74 -15.00
N ARG A 917 -14.71 -25.05 -15.63
CA ARG A 917 -14.14 -26.41 -15.63
C ARG A 917 -13.53 -26.80 -14.28
N TYR A 918 -12.84 -25.87 -13.61
CA TYR A 918 -12.35 -26.12 -12.25
C TYR A 918 -13.50 -26.39 -11.27
N GLN A 919 -14.63 -25.71 -11.39
CA GLN A 919 -15.83 -25.99 -10.58
C GLN A 919 -16.42 -27.38 -10.85
N GLN A 920 -16.54 -27.76 -12.12
CA GLN A 920 -17.12 -29.03 -12.54
C GLN A 920 -16.25 -30.24 -12.15
N ASN A 921 -14.94 -30.17 -12.36
CA ASN A 921 -14.04 -31.31 -12.13
C ASN A 921 -13.88 -31.66 -10.64
N GLU A 922 -14.03 -30.68 -9.76
CA GLU A 922 -13.91 -30.86 -8.30
C GLU A 922 -15.26 -31.15 -7.62
N GLY A 923 -16.37 -31.19 -8.38
CA GLY A 923 -17.71 -31.38 -7.82
C GLY A 923 -18.17 -30.26 -6.88
N LYS A 924 -17.57 -29.07 -7.00
CA LYS A 924 -17.78 -27.95 -6.06
C LYS A 924 -18.97 -27.09 -6.48
N LYS A 925 -19.86 -26.75 -5.54
CA LYS A 925 -20.96 -25.78 -5.74
C LYS A 925 -20.45 -24.33 -5.95
N GLY A 926 -19.18 -24.04 -5.66
CA GLY A 926 -18.52 -22.74 -5.84
C GLY A 926 -17.00 -22.79 -5.54
N LEU A 927 -16.25 -21.74 -5.92
CA LEU A 927 -14.79 -21.62 -5.67
C LEU A 927 -14.55 -20.75 -4.42
N ASN A 928 -14.87 -21.27 -3.24
CA ASN A 928 -14.84 -20.50 -1.99
C ASN A 928 -13.49 -20.59 -1.25
N ASP A 929 -12.71 -21.65 -1.49
CA ASP A 929 -11.39 -21.87 -0.90
C ASP A 929 -10.31 -20.99 -1.54
N GLU A 930 -9.43 -20.39 -0.73
CA GLU A 930 -8.39 -19.47 -1.23
C GLU A 930 -7.33 -20.17 -2.10
N ASN A 931 -7.02 -21.45 -1.87
CA ASN A 931 -6.07 -22.19 -2.70
C ASN A 931 -6.66 -22.54 -4.08
N ASP A 932 -7.96 -22.81 -4.14
CA ASP A 932 -8.69 -22.99 -5.40
C ASP A 932 -8.68 -21.69 -6.23
N LYS A 933 -8.95 -20.54 -5.57
CA LYS A 933 -8.91 -19.22 -6.23
C LYS A 933 -7.52 -18.91 -6.76
N ALA A 934 -6.47 -19.17 -5.98
CA ALA A 934 -5.08 -18.98 -6.41
C ALA A 934 -4.72 -19.87 -7.62
N THR A 935 -5.18 -21.12 -7.63
CA THR A 935 -4.95 -22.06 -8.74
C THR A 935 -5.64 -21.62 -10.02
N VAL A 936 -6.89 -21.15 -9.93
CA VAL A 936 -7.62 -20.60 -11.08
C VAL A 936 -6.92 -19.35 -11.62
N CYS A 937 -6.43 -18.45 -10.74
CA CYS A 937 -5.67 -17.28 -11.17
C CYS A 937 -4.38 -17.64 -11.92
N ARG A 938 -3.62 -18.65 -11.47
CA ARG A 938 -2.42 -19.10 -12.20
C ARG A 938 -2.76 -19.62 -13.60
N ALA A 939 -3.80 -20.43 -13.73
CA ALA A 939 -4.26 -20.93 -15.03
C ALA A 939 -4.69 -19.79 -15.98
N ILE A 940 -5.32 -18.73 -15.45
CA ILE A 940 -5.67 -17.52 -16.22
C ILE A 940 -4.41 -16.78 -16.66
N ARG A 941 -3.41 -16.59 -15.78
CA ARG A 941 -2.11 -15.95 -16.11
C ARG A 941 -1.35 -16.71 -17.20
N TYR A 942 -1.28 -18.04 -17.11
CA TYR A 942 -0.64 -18.86 -18.16
C TYR A 942 -1.39 -18.77 -19.49
N SER A 943 -2.72 -18.68 -19.46
CA SER A 943 -3.52 -18.56 -20.69
C SER A 943 -3.39 -17.18 -21.34
N PHE A 944 -3.30 -16.12 -20.54
CA PHE A 944 -2.95 -14.78 -21.03
C PHE A 944 -1.62 -14.80 -21.79
N ALA A 945 -0.61 -15.43 -21.19
CA ALA A 945 0.72 -15.52 -21.79
C ALA A 945 0.73 -16.34 -23.10
N ASP A 946 0.05 -17.48 -23.15
CA ASP A 946 -0.08 -18.30 -24.35
C ASP A 946 -0.85 -17.59 -25.48
N ILE A 947 -1.93 -16.86 -25.15
CA ILE A 947 -2.62 -16.00 -26.15
C ILE A 947 -1.61 -15.01 -26.72
N GLY A 948 -0.79 -14.38 -25.87
CA GLY A 948 0.30 -13.51 -26.31
C GLY A 948 1.30 -14.20 -27.23
N ASP A 949 1.68 -15.46 -26.98
CA ASP A 949 2.60 -16.20 -27.85
C ASP A 949 2.00 -16.55 -29.21
N ILE A 950 0.71 -16.91 -29.22
CA ILE A 950 -0.05 -17.16 -30.43
C ILE A 950 -0.08 -15.90 -31.29
N ILE A 951 -0.42 -14.75 -30.69
CA ILE A 951 -0.47 -13.47 -31.39
C ILE A 951 0.89 -13.04 -31.88
N ARG A 952 1.97 -13.24 -31.10
CA ARG A 952 3.34 -12.87 -31.49
C ARG A 952 4.01 -13.82 -32.48
N GLY A 953 3.43 -15.01 -32.68
CA GLY A 953 3.95 -16.01 -33.63
C GLY A 953 5.10 -16.84 -33.07
N ARG A 954 5.18 -16.96 -31.74
CA ARG A 954 6.20 -17.76 -31.03
C ARG A 954 5.63 -18.99 -30.31
N ASP A 955 4.33 -19.25 -30.45
CA ASP A 955 3.70 -20.47 -29.92
C ASP A 955 4.37 -21.74 -30.50
N LEU A 956 4.54 -22.75 -29.65
CA LEU A 956 5.21 -24.02 -29.95
C LEU A 956 4.28 -25.04 -30.61
N TRP A 957 2.97 -24.78 -30.70
CA TRP A 957 2.00 -25.68 -31.33
C TRP A 957 1.74 -25.29 -32.80
N GLU A 958 2.62 -25.74 -33.71
CA GLU A 958 2.68 -25.17 -35.07
C GLU A 958 2.07 -26.03 -36.19
N ARG A 959 2.15 -27.37 -36.07
CA ARG A 959 1.85 -28.29 -37.19
C ARG A 959 0.41 -28.81 -37.22
N ASN A 960 -0.40 -28.41 -36.25
CA ASN A 960 -1.83 -28.74 -36.27
C ASN A 960 -2.55 -27.84 -37.29
N GLY A 961 -3.47 -28.43 -38.06
CA GLY A 961 -4.16 -27.73 -39.14
C GLY A 961 -4.88 -26.44 -38.71
N ASP A 962 -5.42 -26.39 -37.49
CA ASP A 962 -6.11 -25.20 -36.97
C ASP A 962 -5.11 -24.11 -36.59
N MET A 963 -3.97 -24.49 -36.02
CA MET A 963 -2.89 -23.56 -35.71
C MET A 963 -2.17 -23.01 -36.95
N VAL A 964 -1.95 -23.85 -37.97
CA VAL A 964 -1.42 -23.41 -39.27
C VAL A 964 -2.35 -22.37 -39.89
N LYS A 965 -3.66 -22.63 -39.88
CA LYS A 965 -4.68 -21.67 -40.36
C LYS A 965 -4.66 -20.38 -39.56
N LEU A 966 -4.70 -20.46 -38.22
CA LEU A 966 -4.65 -19.30 -37.34
C LEU A 966 -3.41 -18.44 -37.63
N GLN A 967 -2.22 -19.02 -37.68
CA GLN A 967 -0.99 -18.28 -37.98
C GLN A 967 -1.01 -17.67 -39.39
N GLY A 968 -1.58 -18.38 -40.38
CA GLY A 968 -1.82 -17.84 -41.72
C GLY A 968 -2.78 -16.64 -41.74
N HIS A 969 -3.85 -16.68 -40.93
CA HIS A 969 -4.78 -15.57 -40.77
C HIS A 969 -4.08 -14.37 -40.14
N LEU A 970 -3.35 -14.56 -39.03
CA LEU A 970 -2.60 -13.49 -38.38
C LEU A 970 -1.58 -12.87 -39.33
N LYS A 971 -0.81 -13.68 -40.07
CA LYS A 971 0.13 -13.19 -41.09
C LYS A 971 -0.56 -12.30 -42.12
N THR A 972 -1.73 -12.71 -42.59
CA THR A 972 -2.52 -11.92 -43.56
C THR A 972 -3.01 -10.60 -42.95
N ILE A 973 -3.57 -10.65 -41.73
CA ILE A 973 -4.13 -9.48 -41.03
C ILE A 973 -3.03 -8.48 -40.70
N PHE A 974 -1.89 -8.93 -40.17
CA PHE A 974 -0.75 -8.06 -39.88
C PHE A 974 -0.13 -7.49 -41.16
N GLY A 975 -0.16 -8.22 -42.28
CA GLY A 975 0.18 -7.67 -43.59
C GLY A 975 -0.77 -6.55 -44.04
N THR A 976 -2.07 -6.66 -43.73
CA THR A 976 -3.05 -5.59 -43.96
C THR A 976 -2.81 -4.39 -43.03
N ILE A 977 -2.51 -4.61 -41.75
CA ILE A 977 -2.16 -3.56 -40.79
C ILE A 977 -0.91 -2.81 -41.26
N HIS A 978 0.12 -3.53 -41.72
CA HIS A 978 1.36 -2.97 -42.21
C HIS A 978 1.18 -2.09 -43.46
N LYS A 979 0.25 -2.44 -44.35
CA LYS A 979 -0.04 -1.72 -45.61
C LYS A 979 -0.99 -0.52 -45.44
N SER A 980 -1.41 -0.20 -44.21
CA SER A 980 -2.41 0.85 -43.96
C SER A 980 -1.89 2.25 -44.35
N PRO A 981 -2.64 3.04 -45.14
CA PRO A 981 -2.19 4.34 -45.69
C PRO A 981 -2.11 5.48 -44.65
N HIS A 982 -2.53 5.26 -43.41
CA HIS A 982 -2.63 6.28 -42.36
C HIS A 982 -1.59 6.17 -41.24
N SER A 983 -0.61 5.27 -41.36
CA SER A 983 0.31 5.01 -40.25
C SER A 983 1.77 5.18 -40.65
N ASP A 984 2.46 6.14 -40.00
CA ASP A 984 3.94 6.27 -40.03
C ASP A 984 4.68 5.01 -39.54
N ILE A 985 3.94 4.05 -38.98
CA ILE A 985 4.36 2.73 -38.51
C ILE A 985 5.21 2.03 -39.59
N LYS A 986 4.85 2.12 -40.88
CA LYS A 986 5.59 1.45 -41.98
C LYS A 986 7.10 1.79 -42.01
N LYS A 987 7.51 2.99 -41.58
CA LYS A 987 8.93 3.40 -41.65
C LYS A 987 9.84 2.60 -40.69
N ASN A 988 9.26 2.00 -39.64
CA ASN A 988 10.00 1.39 -38.54
C ASN A 988 9.93 -0.15 -38.53
N TYR A 989 9.15 -0.76 -39.43
CA TYR A 989 9.11 -2.22 -39.61
C TYR A 989 9.61 -2.57 -41.00
N MET A 990 10.53 -3.53 -41.11
CA MET A 990 11.14 -3.87 -42.39
C MET A 990 10.16 -4.66 -43.27
N ASP A 991 10.05 -4.29 -44.55
CA ASP A 991 9.20 -4.98 -45.56
C ASP A 991 9.64 -6.45 -45.84
N ASN A 992 10.80 -6.87 -45.35
CA ASN A 992 11.42 -8.17 -45.61
C ASN A 992 11.13 -9.25 -44.54
N ASP A 993 10.36 -8.97 -43.49
CA ASP A 993 9.85 -9.98 -42.55
C ASP A 993 8.47 -10.48 -43.02
N PRO A 994 8.38 -11.65 -43.68
CA PRO A 994 7.12 -12.14 -44.22
C PRO A 994 6.09 -12.52 -43.14
N ASP A 995 6.49 -12.65 -41.88
CA ASP A 995 5.61 -13.06 -40.77
C ASP A 995 5.25 -11.91 -39.83
N TYR A 996 5.81 -10.71 -40.06
CA TYR A 996 5.57 -9.48 -39.29
C TYR A 996 5.80 -9.66 -37.78
N LYS A 997 6.78 -10.46 -37.36
CA LYS A 997 6.97 -10.87 -35.96
C LYS A 997 7.22 -9.68 -35.02
N GLN A 998 7.99 -8.69 -35.46
CA GLN A 998 8.24 -7.48 -34.67
C GLN A 998 6.96 -6.65 -34.51
N LEU A 999 6.22 -6.43 -35.60
CA LEU A 999 4.94 -5.72 -35.58
C LEU A 999 3.90 -6.42 -34.69
N ARG A 1000 3.85 -7.76 -34.74
CA ARG A 1000 2.98 -8.59 -33.88
C ARG A 1000 3.34 -8.46 -32.40
N SER A 1001 4.63 -8.38 -32.09
CA SER A 1001 5.15 -8.19 -30.72
C SER A 1001 4.80 -6.81 -30.16
N ASP A 1002 5.02 -5.78 -30.97
CA ASP A 1002 4.70 -4.40 -30.61
C ASP A 1002 3.18 -4.18 -30.50
N TRP A 1003 2.39 -4.82 -31.37
CA TRP A 1003 0.94 -4.81 -31.26
C TRP A 1003 0.44 -5.51 -30.00
N TRP A 1004 1.00 -6.66 -29.64
CA TRP A 1004 0.65 -7.33 -28.38
C TRP A 1004 0.93 -6.42 -27.18
N GLU A 1005 2.14 -5.84 -27.09
CA GLU A 1005 2.50 -4.95 -25.98
C GLU A 1005 1.58 -3.72 -25.89
N ALA A 1006 1.20 -3.13 -27.02
CA ALA A 1006 0.25 -2.02 -27.05
C ALA A 1006 -1.16 -2.40 -26.51
N ASN A 1007 -1.58 -3.65 -26.67
CA ASN A 1007 -2.95 -4.10 -26.42
C ASN A 1007 -3.13 -5.06 -25.23
N ARG A 1008 -2.04 -5.60 -24.66
CA ARG A 1008 -2.06 -6.62 -23.59
C ARG A 1008 -2.84 -6.20 -22.35
N ARG A 1009 -2.92 -4.90 -22.06
CA ARG A 1009 -3.72 -4.35 -20.95
C ARG A 1009 -5.21 -4.61 -21.13
N ASP A 1010 -5.74 -4.40 -22.33
CA ASP A 1010 -7.16 -4.60 -22.59
C ASP A 1010 -7.51 -6.09 -22.70
N VAL A 1011 -6.58 -6.92 -23.21
CA VAL A 1011 -6.68 -8.38 -23.16
C VAL A 1011 -6.79 -8.89 -21.72
N TRP A 1012 -5.97 -8.37 -20.80
CA TRP A 1012 -6.07 -8.75 -19.39
C TRP A 1012 -7.40 -8.32 -18.75
N LYS A 1013 -7.87 -7.09 -19.04
CA LYS A 1013 -9.19 -6.62 -18.57
C LYS A 1013 -10.32 -7.55 -19.04
N ALA A 1014 -10.27 -8.04 -20.28
CA ALA A 1014 -11.26 -8.99 -20.79
C ALA A 1014 -11.24 -10.32 -20.01
N MET A 1015 -10.07 -10.83 -19.64
CA MET A 1015 -9.97 -12.04 -18.81
C MET A 1015 -10.50 -11.82 -17.37
N GLN A 1016 -10.33 -10.61 -16.82
CA GLN A 1016 -10.83 -10.25 -15.48
C GLN A 1016 -12.37 -10.17 -15.40
N CYS A 1017 -13.07 -10.04 -16.52
CA CYS A 1017 -14.54 -10.04 -16.53
C CYS A 1017 -15.12 -11.34 -15.93
N ALA A 1018 -14.46 -12.47 -16.16
CA ALA A 1018 -14.84 -13.77 -15.60
C ALA A 1018 -14.61 -13.88 -14.08
N THR A 1019 -13.64 -13.14 -13.54
CA THR A 1019 -13.21 -13.22 -12.14
C THR A 1019 -13.99 -12.26 -11.22
N LYS A 1020 -14.51 -11.16 -11.79
CA LYS A 1020 -15.31 -10.14 -11.08
C LYS A 1020 -16.78 -10.52 -10.88
N ASN A 1021 -17.36 -11.32 -11.77
CA ASN A 1021 -18.77 -11.76 -11.65
C ASN A 1021 -18.92 -12.90 -10.61
N GLY A 1022 -19.31 -12.53 -9.38
CA GLY A 1022 -19.94 -13.42 -8.38
C GLY A 1022 -19.03 -14.28 -7.50
N SER A 1023 -17.70 -14.24 -7.62
CA SER A 1023 -16.78 -15.13 -6.87
C SER A 1023 -15.55 -14.48 -6.24
N ASN A 1024 -15.36 -13.15 -6.37
CA ASN A 1024 -14.25 -12.38 -5.78
C ASN A 1024 -12.86 -13.02 -5.96
N ILE A 1025 -12.56 -13.55 -7.16
CA ILE A 1025 -11.27 -14.18 -7.47
C ILE A 1025 -10.28 -13.07 -7.82
N LYS A 1026 -9.37 -12.72 -6.90
CA LYS A 1026 -8.41 -11.63 -7.07
C LYS A 1026 -7.13 -12.11 -7.78
N CYS A 1027 -7.03 -11.89 -9.09
CA CYS A 1027 -5.83 -12.23 -9.88
C CYS A 1027 -4.86 -11.04 -10.13
N GLY A 1028 -5.06 -9.93 -9.41
CA GLY A 1028 -4.31 -8.67 -9.60
C GLY A 1028 -4.93 -7.76 -10.67
N ASP A 1029 -4.86 -6.44 -10.46
CA ASP A 1029 -5.48 -5.44 -11.33
C ASP A 1029 -4.68 -5.15 -12.60
N ASN A 1030 -3.35 -5.31 -12.54
CA ASN A 1030 -2.44 -5.12 -13.67
C ASN A 1030 -2.15 -6.43 -14.42
N PRO A 1031 -1.83 -6.38 -15.73
CA PRO A 1031 -1.45 -7.56 -16.49
C PRO A 1031 -0.22 -8.25 -15.88
N PRO A 1032 -0.21 -9.58 -15.80
CA PRO A 1032 0.93 -10.32 -15.29
C PRO A 1032 2.11 -10.21 -16.27
N PHE A 1033 3.34 -10.28 -15.76
CA PHE A 1033 4.56 -10.32 -16.61
C PHE A 1033 4.84 -11.71 -17.19
N ASP A 1034 3.96 -12.69 -16.93
CA ASP A 1034 4.11 -14.07 -17.40
C ASP A 1034 4.26 -14.16 -18.92
N ASP A 1035 3.69 -13.24 -19.71
CA ASP A 1035 3.80 -13.17 -21.16
C ASP A 1035 5.20 -12.77 -21.66
N TYR A 1036 6.12 -12.38 -20.78
CA TYR A 1036 7.52 -12.09 -21.12
C TYR A 1036 8.50 -13.19 -20.69
N ILE A 1037 8.01 -14.21 -20.00
CA ILE A 1037 8.73 -15.47 -19.82
C ILE A 1037 8.67 -16.24 -21.17
N PRO A 1038 9.59 -17.14 -21.50
CA PRO A 1038 9.46 -18.03 -22.65
C PRO A 1038 8.41 -19.14 -22.43
N GLN A 1039 7.68 -19.54 -23.49
CA GLN A 1039 6.57 -20.49 -23.39
C GLN A 1039 7.00 -21.86 -22.84
N ARG A 1040 8.15 -22.36 -23.30
CA ARG A 1040 8.73 -23.63 -22.85
C ARG A 1040 8.93 -23.66 -21.32
N LEU A 1041 9.41 -22.55 -20.74
CA LEU A 1041 9.65 -22.44 -19.30
C LEU A 1041 8.34 -22.38 -18.51
N ARG A 1042 7.32 -21.67 -19.00
CA ARG A 1042 5.98 -21.68 -18.38
C ARG A 1042 5.34 -23.06 -18.39
N TRP A 1043 5.37 -23.75 -19.52
CA TRP A 1043 4.81 -25.09 -19.63
C TRP A 1043 5.55 -26.10 -18.75
N MET A 1044 6.86 -25.96 -18.59
CA MET A 1044 7.64 -26.75 -17.64
C MET A 1044 7.17 -26.54 -16.20
N THR A 1045 6.97 -25.29 -15.77
CA THR A 1045 6.43 -24.96 -14.42
C THR A 1045 5.01 -25.48 -14.23
N GLU A 1046 4.14 -25.35 -15.25
CA GLU A 1046 2.79 -25.89 -15.21
C GLU A 1046 2.81 -27.43 -15.15
N TRP A 1047 3.67 -28.09 -15.92
CA TRP A 1047 3.84 -29.55 -15.90
C TRP A 1047 4.22 -30.05 -14.50
N ALA A 1048 5.15 -29.37 -13.82
CA ALA A 1048 5.53 -29.70 -12.46
C ALA A 1048 4.34 -29.58 -11.49
N GLU A 1049 3.53 -28.52 -11.58
CA GLU A 1049 2.29 -28.37 -10.80
C GLU A 1049 1.34 -29.56 -10.99
N TRP A 1050 1.14 -30.00 -12.22
CA TRP A 1050 0.26 -31.12 -12.52
C TRP A 1050 0.80 -32.47 -12.07
N PHE A 1051 2.12 -32.68 -12.16
CA PHE A 1051 2.76 -33.87 -11.63
C PHE A 1051 2.54 -34.00 -10.12
N CYS A 1052 2.78 -32.92 -9.37
CA CYS A 1052 2.62 -32.92 -7.92
C CYS A 1052 1.18 -33.26 -7.50
N LYS A 1053 0.17 -32.72 -8.22
CA LYS A 1053 -1.24 -33.07 -8.00
C LYS A 1053 -1.52 -34.54 -8.32
N ALA A 1054 -0.98 -35.05 -9.42
CA ALA A 1054 -1.17 -36.45 -9.84
C ALA A 1054 -0.53 -37.43 -8.86
N GLN A 1055 0.72 -37.17 -8.45
CA GLN A 1055 1.44 -38.01 -7.51
C GLN A 1055 0.78 -38.01 -6.13
N ASN A 1056 0.33 -36.87 -5.62
CA ASN A 1056 -0.40 -36.80 -4.35
C ASN A 1056 -1.66 -37.68 -4.41
N LYS A 1057 -2.42 -37.59 -5.51
CA LYS A 1057 -3.58 -38.47 -5.76
C LYS A 1057 -3.19 -39.96 -5.78
N TYR A 1058 -2.17 -40.32 -6.57
CA TYR A 1058 -1.73 -41.71 -6.68
C TYR A 1058 -1.21 -42.26 -5.34
N TYR A 1059 -0.54 -41.43 -4.55
CA TYR A 1059 -0.05 -41.81 -3.22
C TYR A 1059 -1.19 -41.98 -2.22
N GLY A 1060 -2.21 -41.11 -2.24
CA GLY A 1060 -3.41 -41.29 -1.43
C GLY A 1060 -4.20 -42.55 -1.79
N GLU A 1061 -4.25 -42.94 -3.08
CA GLU A 1061 -4.83 -44.22 -3.52
C GLU A 1061 -4.01 -45.43 -3.04
N LEU A 1062 -2.67 -45.30 -3.01
CA LEU A 1062 -1.77 -46.30 -2.45
C LEU A 1062 -1.97 -46.46 -0.94
N GLU A 1063 -1.95 -45.36 -0.19
CA GLU A 1063 -2.13 -45.34 1.25
C GLU A 1063 -3.45 -46.00 1.67
N LYS A 1064 -4.57 -45.62 1.04
CA LYS A 1064 -5.88 -46.27 1.26
C LYS A 1064 -5.86 -47.77 0.94
N GLY A 1065 -5.17 -48.15 -0.13
CA GLY A 1065 -4.98 -49.56 -0.49
C GLY A 1065 -4.14 -50.36 0.50
N CYS A 1066 -3.29 -49.68 1.28
CA CYS A 1066 -2.34 -50.28 2.23
C CYS A 1066 -2.74 -50.14 3.71
N GLN A 1067 -3.77 -49.35 4.05
CA GLN A 1067 -4.21 -49.06 5.44
C GLN A 1067 -4.44 -50.30 6.33
N LYS A 1068 -4.81 -51.45 5.75
CA LYS A 1068 -5.06 -52.70 6.50
C LYS A 1068 -3.85 -53.62 6.62
N CYS A 1069 -2.73 -53.30 5.95
CA CYS A 1069 -1.53 -54.12 5.99
C CYS A 1069 -0.64 -53.69 7.16
N LYS A 1070 -0.31 -54.61 8.09
CA LYS A 1070 0.59 -54.33 9.22
C LYS A 1070 2.03 -54.61 8.85
N VAL A 1071 2.94 -53.73 9.27
CA VAL A 1071 4.39 -53.95 9.21
C VAL A 1071 4.87 -54.35 10.59
N VAL A 1072 5.49 -55.52 10.71
CA VAL A 1072 6.18 -55.97 11.92
C VAL A 1072 7.62 -56.24 11.50
N ASP A 1073 8.59 -55.67 12.23
CA ASP A 1073 10.03 -55.82 11.97
C ASP A 1073 10.46 -55.49 10.53
N GLY A 1074 9.89 -54.43 9.95
CA GLY A 1074 10.21 -54.01 8.58
C GLY A 1074 9.72 -54.96 7.48
N LYS A 1075 8.89 -55.97 7.80
CA LYS A 1075 8.26 -56.89 6.83
C LYS A 1075 6.74 -56.76 6.89
N CYS A 1076 6.10 -56.68 5.72
CA CYS A 1076 4.63 -56.69 5.63
C CYS A 1076 4.09 -58.08 6.02
N VAL A 1077 3.33 -58.15 7.11
CA VAL A 1077 2.76 -59.43 7.58
C VAL A 1077 1.35 -59.59 7.04
N LYS A 1078 1.07 -60.74 6.43
CA LYS A 1078 -0.25 -61.06 5.87
C LYS A 1078 -1.29 -61.20 6.98
N VAL A 1079 -2.27 -60.29 6.99
CA VAL A 1079 -3.58 -60.58 7.58
C VAL A 1079 -4.52 -60.88 6.40
N ASN A 1080 -4.94 -62.14 6.25
CA ASN A 1080 -6.04 -62.59 5.38
C ASN A 1080 -6.01 -62.17 3.89
N GLY A 1081 -4.83 -62.06 3.25
CA GLY A 1081 -4.72 -61.75 1.81
C GLY A 1081 -4.90 -60.26 1.44
N GLU A 1082 -5.19 -59.39 2.41
CA GLU A 1082 -5.46 -57.95 2.17
C GLU A 1082 -4.21 -57.15 1.72
N CYS A 1083 -3.00 -57.60 2.07
CA CYS A 1083 -1.74 -56.99 1.59
C CYS A 1083 -1.50 -57.21 0.07
N ALA A 1084 -2.22 -58.12 -0.61
CA ALA A 1084 -2.15 -58.27 -2.06
C ALA A 1084 -2.71 -57.05 -2.81
N ASN A 1085 -3.71 -56.38 -2.22
CA ASN A 1085 -4.24 -55.12 -2.74
C ASN A 1085 -3.18 -54.01 -2.64
N CYS A 1086 -2.46 -53.93 -1.51
CA CYS A 1086 -1.35 -52.99 -1.33
C CYS A 1086 -0.24 -53.21 -2.38
N ALA A 1087 0.16 -54.46 -2.63
CA ALA A 1087 1.13 -54.78 -3.69
C ALA A 1087 0.65 -54.38 -5.09
N THR A 1088 -0.65 -54.57 -5.38
CA THR A 1088 -1.27 -54.15 -6.65
C THR A 1088 -1.28 -52.63 -6.79
N LYS A 1089 -1.67 -51.92 -5.73
CA LYS A 1089 -1.68 -50.46 -5.68
C LYS A 1089 -0.28 -49.85 -5.77
N CYS A 1090 0.72 -50.51 -5.18
CA CYS A 1090 2.12 -50.14 -5.31
C CYS A 1090 2.61 -50.26 -6.77
N LYS A 1091 2.27 -51.38 -7.46
CA LYS A 1091 2.55 -51.53 -8.90
C LYS A 1091 1.86 -50.44 -9.73
N GLN A 1092 0.61 -50.11 -9.42
CA GLN A 1092 -0.14 -49.04 -10.10
C GLN A 1092 0.51 -47.65 -9.88
N TYR A 1093 0.92 -47.33 -8.66
CA TYR A 1093 1.65 -46.10 -8.34
C TYR A 1093 2.95 -46.00 -9.15
N ALA A 1094 3.77 -47.06 -9.12
CA ALA A 1094 5.03 -47.11 -9.87
C ALA A 1094 4.82 -46.94 -11.37
N GLN A 1095 3.82 -47.63 -11.96
CA GLN A 1095 3.48 -47.49 -13.38
C GLN A 1095 3.01 -46.09 -13.74
N ASN A 1096 2.18 -45.46 -12.89
CA ASN A 1096 1.68 -44.12 -13.13
C ASN A 1096 2.78 -43.07 -13.05
N VAL A 1097 3.65 -43.14 -12.04
CA VAL A 1097 4.80 -42.24 -11.91
C VAL A 1097 5.79 -42.44 -13.05
N LYS A 1098 6.03 -43.68 -13.50
CA LYS A 1098 6.97 -43.97 -14.58
C LYS A 1098 6.68 -43.19 -15.86
N LYS A 1099 5.39 -43.01 -16.19
CA LYS A 1099 4.97 -42.19 -17.34
C LYS A 1099 5.43 -40.74 -17.21
N TRP A 1100 5.30 -40.13 -16.03
CA TRP A 1100 5.76 -38.76 -15.78
C TRP A 1100 7.29 -38.66 -15.77
N GLU A 1101 7.99 -39.68 -15.25
CA GLU A 1101 9.46 -39.75 -15.30
C GLU A 1101 10.00 -39.72 -16.74
N ASP A 1102 9.35 -40.45 -17.65
CA ASP A 1102 9.74 -40.49 -19.06
C ASP A 1102 9.55 -39.12 -19.75
N GLN A 1103 8.53 -38.34 -19.35
CA GLN A 1103 8.34 -36.97 -19.84
C GLN A 1103 9.36 -36.00 -19.27
N TRP A 1104 9.61 -36.09 -17.95
CA TRP A 1104 10.59 -35.25 -17.26
C TRP A 1104 11.98 -35.39 -17.86
N THR A 1105 12.37 -36.61 -18.22
CA THR A 1105 13.69 -36.88 -18.81
C THR A 1105 13.92 -36.03 -20.06
N LYS A 1106 12.95 -35.99 -20.99
CA LYS A 1106 13.04 -35.18 -22.22
C LYS A 1106 12.98 -33.68 -21.97
N ILE A 1107 12.10 -33.23 -21.07
CA ILE A 1107 11.97 -31.82 -20.67
C ILE A 1107 13.30 -31.33 -20.09
N LYS A 1108 13.89 -32.13 -19.20
CA LYS A 1108 15.17 -31.86 -18.54
C LYS A 1108 16.31 -31.76 -19.55
N GLU A 1109 16.47 -32.77 -20.42
CA GLU A 1109 17.51 -32.81 -21.44
C GLU A 1109 17.46 -31.55 -22.33
N LYS A 1110 16.25 -31.15 -22.76
CA LYS A 1110 16.10 -29.94 -23.58
C LYS A 1110 16.45 -28.67 -22.82
N TYR A 1111 16.01 -28.53 -21.57
CA TYR A 1111 16.34 -27.36 -20.76
C TYR A 1111 17.86 -27.21 -20.60
N GLU A 1112 18.56 -28.31 -20.32
CA GLU A 1112 20.02 -28.33 -20.16
C GLU A 1112 20.73 -27.98 -21.47
N GLU A 1113 20.25 -28.48 -22.61
CA GLU A 1113 20.73 -28.08 -23.95
C GLU A 1113 20.62 -26.56 -24.17
N LEU A 1114 19.44 -25.98 -23.89
CA LEU A 1114 19.19 -24.54 -24.11
C LEU A 1114 19.97 -23.66 -23.13
N TYR A 1115 20.10 -24.10 -21.89
CA TYR A 1115 20.92 -23.40 -20.89
C TYR A 1115 22.40 -23.39 -21.28
N GLN A 1116 22.93 -24.50 -21.82
CA GLN A 1116 24.29 -24.55 -22.35
C GLN A 1116 24.49 -23.61 -23.54
N LYS A 1117 23.55 -23.56 -24.49
CA LYS A 1117 23.62 -22.60 -25.61
C LYS A 1117 23.69 -21.15 -25.12
N ALA A 1118 22.91 -20.81 -24.09
CA ALA A 1118 22.94 -19.48 -23.46
C ALA A 1118 24.28 -19.14 -22.79
N THR A 1119 25.12 -20.13 -22.46
CA THR A 1119 26.47 -19.88 -21.88
C THR A 1119 27.56 -19.62 -22.93
N GLN A 1120 27.31 -19.91 -24.22
CA GLN A 1120 28.30 -19.79 -25.28
C GLN A 1120 28.15 -18.46 -26.03
N ASN A 1121 29.10 -17.53 -25.82
CA ASN A 1121 29.10 -16.23 -26.51
C ASN A 1121 29.10 -16.41 -28.04
N GLY A 1122 28.08 -15.87 -28.71
CA GLY A 1122 27.99 -15.80 -30.17
C GLY A 1122 27.28 -16.97 -30.86
N VAL A 1123 26.67 -17.90 -30.13
CA VAL A 1123 25.84 -18.96 -30.74
C VAL A 1123 24.48 -18.38 -31.14
N THR A 1124 24.27 -18.21 -32.45
CA THR A 1124 22.95 -17.89 -33.01
C THR A 1124 22.09 -19.14 -32.99
N SER A 1125 21.14 -19.21 -32.05
CA SER A 1125 20.03 -20.17 -32.13
C SER A 1125 19.19 -19.84 -33.36
N SER A 1126 19.23 -20.68 -34.41
CA SER A 1126 18.42 -20.49 -35.63
C SER A 1126 16.92 -20.76 -35.45
N ASP A 1127 16.48 -21.17 -34.26
CA ASP A 1127 15.20 -21.84 -34.06
C ASP A 1127 14.28 -21.12 -33.06
N LYS A 1128 13.03 -21.62 -32.93
CA LYS A 1128 11.98 -21.21 -31.97
C LYS A 1128 12.39 -21.25 -30.49
N ASP A 1129 13.59 -21.74 -30.19
CA ASP A 1129 14.18 -21.70 -28.86
C ASP A 1129 15.05 -20.45 -28.61
N ALA A 1130 15.20 -19.56 -29.60
CA ALA A 1130 16.03 -18.36 -29.48
C ALA A 1130 15.56 -17.40 -28.37
N ASP A 1131 14.25 -17.32 -28.12
CA ASP A 1131 13.68 -16.53 -27.04
C ASP A 1131 14.00 -17.15 -25.67
N VAL A 1132 14.00 -18.48 -25.56
CA VAL A 1132 14.44 -19.21 -24.36
C VAL A 1132 15.93 -18.96 -24.10
N VAL A 1133 16.78 -19.11 -25.11
CA VAL A 1133 18.23 -18.89 -25.00
C VAL A 1133 18.52 -17.46 -24.57
N LYS A 1134 17.94 -16.46 -25.25
CA LYS A 1134 18.12 -15.04 -24.92
C LYS A 1134 17.63 -14.69 -23.51
N PHE A 1135 16.50 -15.27 -23.10
CA PHE A 1135 15.98 -15.07 -21.75
C PHE A 1135 16.89 -15.71 -20.70
N LEU A 1136 17.40 -16.92 -20.95
CA LEU A 1136 18.36 -17.59 -20.07
C LEU A 1136 19.70 -16.84 -20.01
N GLU A 1137 20.18 -16.26 -21.12
CA GLU A 1137 21.35 -15.38 -21.13
C GLU A 1137 21.17 -14.16 -20.20
N GLN A 1138 20.02 -13.48 -20.33
CA GLN A 1138 19.71 -12.34 -19.46
C GLN A 1138 19.56 -12.75 -18.00
N LEU A 1139 18.92 -13.89 -17.74
CA LEU A 1139 18.80 -14.48 -16.42
C LEU A 1139 20.16 -14.84 -15.83
N GLN A 1140 21.09 -15.37 -16.64
CA GLN A 1140 22.46 -15.66 -16.23
C GLN A 1140 23.24 -14.38 -15.92
N LYS A 1141 23.19 -13.38 -16.80
CA LYS A 1141 23.85 -12.07 -16.59
C LYS A 1141 23.36 -11.38 -15.31
N ALA A 1142 22.05 -11.37 -15.11
CA ALA A 1142 21.39 -10.86 -13.92
C ALA A 1142 21.80 -11.57 -12.61
N ASN A 1143 22.34 -12.79 -12.72
CA ASN A 1143 22.77 -13.63 -11.60
C ASN A 1143 24.29 -13.91 -11.62
N ASN A 1144 25.11 -13.04 -12.22
CA ASN A 1144 26.59 -13.11 -12.24
C ASN A 1144 27.20 -14.34 -12.96
N GLY A 1145 26.49 -14.91 -13.95
CA GLY A 1145 26.89 -16.14 -14.66
C GLY A 1145 28.04 -16.02 -15.68
N GLU A 1146 28.58 -14.82 -15.94
CA GLU A 1146 29.63 -14.61 -16.98
C GLU A 1146 31.02 -15.14 -16.59
N LYS A 1147 31.24 -15.56 -15.33
CA LYS A 1147 32.47 -16.22 -14.91
C LYS A 1147 32.44 -17.69 -15.33
N THR A 1148 33.33 -18.09 -16.24
CA THR A 1148 33.51 -19.49 -16.67
C THR A 1148 33.57 -20.44 -15.47
N GLY A 1149 32.61 -21.36 -15.37
CA GLY A 1149 32.55 -22.40 -14.33
C GLY A 1149 31.61 -22.14 -13.13
N VAL A 1150 30.81 -21.07 -13.12
CA VAL A 1150 29.84 -20.81 -12.03
C VAL A 1150 28.47 -21.45 -12.32
N HIS A 1151 28.08 -22.46 -11.52
CA HIS A 1151 26.75 -23.06 -11.56
C HIS A 1151 25.73 -22.20 -10.80
N THR A 1152 24.71 -21.68 -11.48
CA THR A 1152 23.60 -20.92 -10.87
C THR A 1152 22.44 -21.83 -10.48
N VAL A 1153 21.47 -21.32 -9.71
CA VAL A 1153 20.21 -22.05 -9.38
C VAL A 1153 19.42 -22.48 -10.62
N TYR A 1154 19.56 -21.73 -11.72
CA TYR A 1154 18.88 -22.03 -12.97
C TYR A 1154 19.71 -22.95 -13.88
N SER A 1155 20.88 -23.44 -13.46
CA SER A 1155 21.75 -24.28 -14.30
C SER A 1155 21.20 -25.68 -14.60
N THR A 1156 20.22 -26.15 -13.82
CA THR A 1156 19.56 -27.43 -14.03
C THR A 1156 18.05 -27.24 -14.11
N ALA A 1157 17.34 -28.12 -14.83
CA ALA A 1157 15.88 -28.05 -14.93
C ALA A 1157 15.21 -28.23 -13.57
N ALA A 1158 15.77 -29.11 -12.74
CA ALA A 1158 15.32 -29.34 -11.37
C ALA A 1158 15.54 -28.10 -10.49
N GLY A 1159 16.69 -27.45 -10.65
CA GLY A 1159 16.98 -26.15 -10.04
C GLY A 1159 15.97 -25.08 -10.44
N TYR A 1160 15.69 -24.94 -11.73
CA TYR A 1160 14.67 -24.01 -12.21
C TYR A 1160 13.29 -24.27 -11.56
N ILE A 1161 12.79 -25.52 -11.61
CA ILE A 1161 11.45 -25.85 -11.11
C ILE A 1161 11.33 -25.61 -9.61
N HIS A 1162 12.32 -26.04 -8.83
CA HIS A 1162 12.30 -25.85 -7.38
C HIS A 1162 12.41 -24.37 -6.99
N GLN A 1163 12.98 -23.52 -7.85
CA GLN A 1163 13.04 -22.08 -7.65
C GLN A 1163 11.75 -21.35 -8.09
N GLU A 1164 11.09 -21.79 -9.15
CA GLU A 1164 9.96 -21.07 -9.77
C GLU A 1164 8.58 -21.64 -9.40
N ALA A 1165 8.53 -22.85 -8.83
CA ALA A 1165 7.29 -23.54 -8.43
C ALA A 1165 7.09 -23.57 -6.89
N LYS A 1166 7.62 -22.56 -6.18
CA LYS A 1166 7.65 -22.44 -4.69
C LYS A 1166 6.30 -22.36 -3.97
N TYR A 1167 5.20 -22.23 -4.72
CA TYR A 1167 3.83 -22.06 -4.20
C TYR A 1167 3.00 -23.35 -4.30
N LEU A 1168 3.59 -24.46 -4.71
CA LEU A 1168 2.92 -25.76 -4.82
C LEU A 1168 2.97 -26.55 -3.51
N ASP A 1169 2.09 -27.54 -3.33
CA ASP A 1169 2.20 -28.60 -2.32
C ASP A 1169 3.44 -29.52 -2.52
N CYS A 1170 4.30 -29.17 -3.48
CA CYS A 1170 5.52 -29.88 -3.86
C CYS A 1170 6.79 -29.39 -3.14
N LYS A 1171 6.66 -28.48 -2.15
CA LYS A 1171 7.80 -27.86 -1.44
C LYS A 1171 8.72 -28.84 -0.69
N THR A 1172 8.26 -30.06 -0.43
CA THR A 1172 9.02 -31.11 0.25
C THR A 1172 9.60 -32.15 -0.71
N GLN A 1173 9.40 -32.00 -2.03
CA GLN A 1173 9.70 -33.04 -3.00
C GLN A 1173 11.11 -32.94 -3.58
N THR A 1174 12.02 -33.78 -3.06
CA THR A 1174 13.39 -33.94 -3.57
C THR A 1174 13.52 -34.86 -4.78
N GLN A 1175 12.41 -35.44 -5.28
CA GLN A 1175 12.41 -36.44 -6.35
C GLN A 1175 12.96 -35.92 -7.69
N PHE A 1176 12.91 -34.60 -7.93
CA PHE A 1176 13.57 -33.99 -9.10
C PHE A 1176 15.08 -33.83 -8.92
N CYS A 1177 15.56 -33.82 -7.67
CA CYS A 1177 16.95 -33.58 -7.28
C CYS A 1177 17.77 -34.87 -7.18
N GLU A 1178 17.21 -35.95 -6.64
CA GLU A 1178 17.93 -37.20 -6.34
C GLU A 1178 17.59 -38.32 -7.34
N LYS A 1179 18.62 -38.94 -7.95
CA LYS A 1179 18.44 -40.14 -8.78
C LYS A 1179 18.19 -41.37 -7.87
N LYS A 1180 16.93 -41.88 -7.88
CA LYS A 1180 16.43 -43.18 -7.33
C LYS A 1180 16.03 -43.11 -5.83
N LYS A 1181 14.89 -43.67 -5.36
CA LYS A 1181 14.27 -44.98 -5.63
C LYS A 1181 12.72 -44.92 -5.58
N TRP A 1182 12.05 -45.25 -6.68
CA TRP A 1182 10.59 -45.48 -6.70
C TRP A 1182 10.30 -46.91 -6.23
N CYS A 1183 9.78 -47.06 -5.01
CA CYS A 1183 9.39 -48.34 -4.36
C CYS A 1183 10.45 -49.46 -4.44
N GLN A 1184 11.44 -49.42 -3.56
CA GLN A 1184 12.38 -50.55 -3.37
C GLN A 1184 12.24 -51.26 -2.01
N ALA A 1185 11.07 -51.16 -1.37
CA ALA A 1185 10.79 -51.87 -0.13
C ALA A 1185 9.34 -52.38 -0.12
N ILE A 1186 9.10 -53.47 -0.85
CA ILE A 1186 8.16 -54.53 -0.48
C ILE A 1186 8.92 -55.85 -0.63
#